data_AF-A0A0C9SW35-F1
#
_entry.id   AF-A0A0C9SW35-F1
#
_cell.length_a   1.000
_cell.length_b   1.000
_cell.length_c   1.000
_cell.angle_alpha   90.00
_cell.angle_beta   90.00
_cell.angle_gamma   90.00
#
_symmetry.space_group_name_H-M   'P 1'
#
loop_
_entity.id
_entity.type
_entity.pdbx_description
1 polymer ?
#
loop_
_entity_poly.entity_id
_entity_poly.type
_entity_poly.pdbx_seq_one_letter_code
_entity_poly.pdbx_strand_id
1 'polypeptide(L)'
;MSRLPRESEVVVRAIKSKQNISRTEHIRITRRRIEKAERDERVDIGMILTPPKTYMGGFTRPRDLRVLAWSKGGQLEKRKVYESPTPDAYTPHTVYVLEGRYPSKRSRERAPAHEHIVGFCRESDFPKVLQRYNSEHTSKDLLEAMDTAQWPWLPKKRGKRTMWWKDDEERIATLREVYGHDAEVDTVKDHQSEGVHRASNIDPCLIPKTPSQPSFGSQQMRGFHTSARVLHPTSYNADDVIPDFYISNKESRGNQPLPKSGATSSTSSPDATSTDVEVTERKTQDLAGQKVAVKRRKHEGSALMEQLSDSILSDEVAASTRRLKSKIPVEHYDAEGNLVLHPSGFVVPGPGHSSTSDVARAKERERSEDEDRAAQKAAVAERVLESDFDNVHAAMASTRPRSHKVPFEVRELDGTVKHPSGFVPPTPADEFKYSDSASLDRDLSVAVGRQRAREAPVSGAIPKMGRGMHTTALVRASEAYPPFPPLNPRGPPPSEISSAIPIAPIKHTLSLSSDPGSTSEPSAPKATAKKPKSTKVVKTQLSRAELRVLDPLPDPAPIRAQYLPTLSSQPFFRPLLTLTFSTRPLAEVVARLSKALPRGLSYVAAVDADDRKYGPSFSSRVRNMRLARMQGLSVDAAQLLAGARGGLLGARFGPEERGRGVDGEGFGEPVECEKRVVGVGVGNWLGRAGEVKEAFRADGVERVGGVWGEGETFRVYGLDDWGKRIDDVTGEEMAYPEPKATRVSTLKLAEERMGGLEESKRKTPVRIAEAGELVQRKSSLEEADA
;
A
#
# COMPACT_ATOMS: atom_id res chain seq x y z
N MET A 1 -16.00 21.92 60.53
CA MET A 1 -15.54 20.52 60.53
C MET A 1 -16.14 19.79 59.35
N SER A 2 -15.44 19.79 58.21
CA SER A 2 -15.82 19.07 56.99
C SER A 2 -15.41 17.60 57.13
N ARG A 3 -16.39 16.68 57.18
CA ARG A 3 -16.14 15.23 57.15
C ARG A 3 -15.57 14.87 55.78
N LEU A 4 -14.26 14.64 55.71
CA LEU A 4 -13.64 14.00 54.54
C LEU A 4 -14.33 12.64 54.33
N PRO A 5 -14.79 12.33 53.10
CA PRO A 5 -15.37 11.03 52.81
C PRO A 5 -14.35 9.94 53.15
N ARG A 6 -14.76 8.96 53.95
CA ARG A 6 -13.91 7.81 54.30
C ARG A 6 -13.43 7.15 53.01
N GLU A 7 -12.13 6.99 52.85
CA GLU A 7 -11.50 6.40 51.65
C GLU A 7 -12.14 5.04 51.26
N SER A 8 -12.66 4.32 52.26
CA SER A 8 -13.41 3.08 52.07
C SER A 8 -14.69 3.23 51.24
N GLU A 9 -15.43 4.35 51.34
CA GLU A 9 -16.63 4.58 50.52
C GLU A 9 -16.29 4.86 49.05
N VAL A 10 -15.16 5.52 48.79
CA VAL A 10 -14.68 5.80 47.43
C VAL A 10 -14.27 4.49 46.74
N VAL A 11 -13.57 3.61 47.46
CA VAL A 11 -13.18 2.28 46.94
C VAL A 11 -14.41 1.40 46.69
N VAL A 12 -15.38 1.37 47.61
CA VAL A 12 -16.62 0.57 47.45
C VAL A 12 -17.47 1.09 46.29
N ARG A 13 -17.57 2.41 46.08
CA ARG A 13 -18.27 2.98 44.90
C ARG A 13 -17.54 2.68 43.59
N ALA A 14 -16.20 2.69 43.59
CA ALA A 14 -15.41 2.32 42.41
C ALA A 14 -15.54 0.82 42.07
N ILE A 15 -15.73 -0.05 43.05
CA ILE A 15 -15.96 -1.49 42.83
C ILE A 15 -17.41 -1.75 42.36
N LYS A 16 -18.41 -1.11 42.99
CA LYS A 16 -19.83 -1.26 42.59
C LYS A 16 -20.12 -0.71 41.19
N SER A 17 -19.49 0.40 40.79
CA SER A 17 -19.65 0.95 39.44
C SER A 17 -19.09 0.03 38.34
N LYS A 18 -18.09 -0.82 38.64
CA LYS A 18 -17.60 -1.85 37.70
C LYS A 18 -18.54 -3.05 37.56
N GLN A 19 -19.49 -3.24 38.48
CA GLN A 19 -20.38 -4.41 38.51
C GLN A 19 -21.68 -4.23 37.72
N ASN A 20 -22.02 -3.01 37.28
CA ASN A 20 -23.27 -2.73 36.56
C ASN A 20 -23.11 -2.58 35.04
N ILE A 21 -22.11 -3.24 34.43
CA ILE A 21 -22.00 -3.29 32.97
C ILE A 21 -23.09 -4.24 32.45
N SER A 22 -23.97 -3.75 31.57
CA SER A 22 -25.03 -4.56 30.97
C SER A 22 -24.44 -5.76 30.21
N ARG A 23 -25.15 -6.90 30.17
CA ARG A 23 -24.75 -8.11 29.42
C ARG A 23 -24.41 -7.78 27.96
N THR A 24 -25.20 -6.93 27.32
CA THR A 24 -24.98 -6.50 25.93
C THR A 24 -23.71 -5.66 25.77
N GLU A 25 -23.41 -4.82 26.75
CA GLU A 25 -22.18 -4.03 26.77
C GLU A 25 -20.95 -4.91 27.01
N HIS A 26 -21.05 -5.91 27.89
CA HIS A 26 -19.99 -6.89 28.09
C HIS A 26 -19.66 -7.64 26.79
N ILE A 27 -20.69 -8.14 26.08
CA ILE A 27 -20.52 -8.79 24.75
C ILE A 27 -19.83 -7.84 23.75
N ARG A 28 -20.22 -6.55 23.73
CA ARG A 28 -19.58 -5.54 22.86
C ARG A 28 -18.12 -5.29 23.26
N ILE A 29 -17.81 -5.24 24.56
CA ILE A 29 -16.44 -5.05 25.06
C ILE A 29 -15.58 -6.26 24.68
N THR A 30 -16.06 -7.49 24.92
CA THR A 30 -15.36 -8.72 24.56
C THR A 30 -15.11 -8.78 23.06
N ARG A 31 -16.14 -8.52 22.24
CA ARG A 31 -15.98 -8.44 20.78
C ARG A 31 -14.90 -7.43 20.36
N ARG A 32 -14.91 -6.21 20.92
CA ARG A 32 -13.89 -5.19 20.63
C ARG A 32 -12.49 -5.63 21.04
N ARG A 33 -12.34 -6.38 22.14
CA ARG A 33 -11.06 -6.92 22.60
C ARG A 33 -10.56 -8.03 21.68
N ILE A 34 -11.42 -8.94 21.26
CA ILE A 34 -11.13 -9.99 20.26
C ILE A 34 -10.67 -9.36 18.94
N GLU A 35 -11.45 -8.41 18.41
CA GLU A 35 -11.09 -7.67 17.18
C GLU A 35 -9.78 -6.88 17.33
N LYS A 36 -9.49 -6.41 18.54
CA LYS A 36 -8.23 -5.72 18.84
C LYS A 36 -7.05 -6.68 18.89
N ALA A 37 -7.19 -7.83 19.55
CA ALA A 37 -6.15 -8.86 19.60
C ALA A 37 -5.70 -9.27 18.19
N GLU A 38 -6.66 -9.57 17.31
CA GLU A 38 -6.38 -9.86 15.91
C GLU A 38 -5.74 -8.66 15.17
N ARG A 39 -6.20 -7.43 15.45
CA ARG A 39 -5.60 -6.22 14.87
C ARG A 39 -4.15 -6.04 15.29
N ASP A 40 -3.82 -6.28 16.56
CA ASP A 40 -2.45 -6.15 17.05
C ASP A 40 -1.55 -7.21 16.40
N GLU A 41 -2.02 -8.46 16.25
CA GLU A 41 -1.31 -9.52 15.49
C GLU A 41 -1.04 -9.09 14.03
N ARG A 42 -2.05 -8.54 13.33
CA ARG A 42 -1.86 -8.02 11.96
C ARG A 42 -0.85 -6.87 11.88
N VAL A 43 -0.81 -6.01 12.91
CA VAL A 43 0.15 -4.90 12.94
C VAL A 43 1.56 -5.46 13.08
N ASP A 44 1.77 -6.42 13.97
CA ASP A 44 3.09 -7.02 14.21
C ASP A 44 3.57 -7.82 12.98
N ILE A 45 2.73 -8.71 12.42
CA ILE A 45 3.04 -9.42 11.16
C ILE A 45 3.34 -8.41 10.03
N GLY A 46 2.53 -7.35 9.91
CA GLY A 46 2.73 -6.31 8.92
C GLY A 46 4.03 -5.54 9.12
N MET A 47 4.43 -5.31 10.37
CA MET A 47 5.72 -4.69 10.71
C MET A 47 6.89 -5.61 10.40
N ILE A 48 6.75 -6.92 10.52
CA ILE A 48 7.83 -7.86 10.19
C ILE A 48 7.98 -8.02 8.67
N LEU A 49 6.87 -8.17 7.94
CA LEU A 49 6.87 -8.34 6.48
C LEU A 49 7.17 -7.07 5.70
N THR A 50 6.99 -5.89 6.29
CA THR A 50 7.39 -4.65 5.63
C THR A 50 8.90 -4.49 5.79
N PRO A 51 9.68 -4.28 4.72
CA PRO A 51 11.11 -4.02 4.86
C PRO A 51 11.39 -2.88 5.87
N PRO A 52 12.45 -2.99 6.70
CA PRO A 52 12.86 -1.90 7.58
C PRO A 52 13.12 -0.64 6.75
N LYS A 53 12.69 0.52 7.25
CA LYS A 53 13.07 1.79 6.64
C LYS A 53 14.56 1.99 6.96
N THR A 54 15.40 1.92 5.94
CA THR A 54 16.81 2.30 6.04
C THR A 54 16.90 3.81 6.14
N TYR A 55 17.42 4.32 7.26
CA TYR A 55 17.74 5.73 7.38
C TYR A 55 19.10 6.01 6.70
N MET A 56 19.32 7.25 6.25
CA MET A 56 20.59 7.65 5.62
C MET A 56 21.73 7.34 6.60
N GLY A 57 22.68 6.50 6.18
CA GLY A 57 23.73 5.94 7.04
C GLY A 57 23.61 4.43 7.31
N GLY A 58 22.63 3.73 6.73
CA GLY A 58 22.52 2.26 6.84
C GLY A 58 21.93 1.77 8.16
N PHE A 59 21.73 2.66 9.15
CA PHE A 59 21.13 2.31 10.42
C PHE A 59 19.62 2.07 10.29
N THR A 60 19.16 0.91 10.76
CA THR A 60 17.75 0.59 10.92
C THR A 60 17.31 0.87 12.35
N ARG A 61 16.25 1.66 12.54
CA ARG A 61 15.66 1.83 13.88
C ARG A 61 15.05 0.49 14.34
N PRO A 62 15.33 0.03 15.58
CA PRO A 62 14.60 -1.07 16.18
C PRO A 62 13.09 -0.81 16.10
N ARG A 63 12.33 -1.86 15.82
CA ARG A 63 10.87 -1.80 15.76
C ARG A 63 10.32 -2.40 17.05
N ASP A 64 9.64 -1.59 17.83
CA ASP A 64 8.91 -2.08 19.00
C ASP A 64 7.67 -2.85 18.55
N LEU A 65 7.67 -4.16 18.77
CA LEU A 65 6.53 -5.02 18.49
C LEU A 65 5.51 -4.92 19.61
N ARG A 66 4.22 -4.85 19.24
CA ARG A 66 3.13 -4.70 20.22
C ARG A 66 2.96 -5.95 21.05
N VAL A 67 3.30 -7.11 20.50
CA VAL A 67 3.29 -8.39 21.19
C VAL A 67 4.11 -8.35 22.49
N LEU A 68 5.23 -7.60 22.50
CA LEU A 68 6.09 -7.45 23.69
C LEU A 68 5.41 -6.66 24.82
N ALA A 69 4.35 -5.91 24.53
CA ALA A 69 3.58 -5.25 25.59
C ALA A 69 2.74 -6.24 26.41
N TRP A 70 2.51 -7.44 25.89
CA TRP A 70 1.73 -8.52 26.49
C TRP A 70 2.58 -9.62 27.13
N SER A 71 3.90 -9.62 26.96
CA SER A 71 4.79 -10.55 27.66
C SER A 71 4.82 -10.28 29.15
N LYS A 72 5.32 -11.24 29.93
CA LYS A 72 5.55 -11.13 31.37
C LYS A 72 6.47 -9.93 31.66
N GLY A 73 6.01 -9.01 32.50
CA GLY A 73 6.66 -7.72 32.78
C GLY A 73 6.29 -6.60 31.80
N GLY A 74 5.54 -6.89 30.74
CA GLY A 74 5.08 -5.93 29.76
C GLY A 74 4.09 -4.91 30.33
N GLN A 75 4.03 -3.73 29.72
CA GLN A 75 3.23 -2.60 30.22
C GLN A 75 1.72 -2.92 30.31
N LEU A 76 1.20 -3.82 29.46
CA LEU A 76 -0.23 -4.11 29.38
C LEU A 76 -0.66 -5.28 30.27
N GLU A 77 0.25 -6.19 30.64
CA GLU A 77 -0.03 -7.39 31.44
C GLU A 77 -0.85 -7.05 32.69
N LYS A 78 -0.42 -6.03 33.44
CA LYS A 78 -1.07 -5.64 34.71
C LYS A 78 -2.37 -4.87 34.55
N ARG A 79 -2.68 -4.34 33.36
CA ARG A 79 -3.76 -3.35 33.17
C ARG A 79 -4.92 -3.87 32.33
N LYS A 80 -4.71 -4.87 31.48
CA LYS A 80 -5.71 -5.31 30.51
C LYS A 80 -5.78 -6.82 30.48
N VAL A 81 -7.01 -7.34 30.46
CA VAL A 81 -7.27 -8.75 30.17
C VAL A 81 -7.11 -8.95 28.67
N TYR A 82 -6.25 -9.90 28.31
CA TYR A 82 -6.09 -10.35 26.94
C TYR A 82 -7.25 -11.30 26.59
N GLU A 83 -7.92 -11.07 25.46
CA GLU A 83 -8.96 -11.97 24.94
C GLU A 83 -8.41 -12.69 23.71
N SER A 84 -8.58 -14.01 23.65
CA SER A 84 -8.16 -14.81 22.50
C SER A 84 -8.98 -14.47 21.24
N PRO A 85 -8.35 -14.42 20.06
CA PRO A 85 -9.08 -14.28 18.80
C PRO A 85 -10.04 -15.44 18.54
N THR A 86 -10.99 -15.25 17.62
CA THR A 86 -11.94 -16.32 17.28
C THR A 86 -11.22 -17.49 16.63
N PRO A 87 -11.62 -18.75 16.88
CA PRO A 87 -11.01 -19.92 16.23
C PRO A 87 -11.10 -19.85 14.70
N ASP A 88 -12.14 -19.21 14.18
CA ASP A 88 -12.30 -18.89 12.76
C ASP A 88 -11.13 -18.09 12.15
N ALA A 89 -10.41 -17.30 12.96
CA ALA A 89 -9.24 -16.55 12.51
C ALA A 89 -8.05 -17.47 12.18
N TYR A 90 -8.05 -18.70 12.68
CA TYR A 90 -6.99 -19.69 12.48
C TYR A 90 -7.42 -20.82 11.54
N THR A 91 -8.42 -20.54 10.70
CA THR A 91 -8.74 -21.38 9.55
C THR A 91 -7.94 -20.91 8.34
N PRO A 92 -7.64 -21.80 7.37
CA PRO A 92 -6.96 -21.40 6.15
C PRO A 92 -7.70 -20.30 5.38
N HIS A 93 -6.97 -19.25 5.01
CA HIS A 93 -7.49 -18.12 4.24
C HIS A 93 -6.72 -17.96 2.94
N THR A 94 -7.44 -17.71 1.86
CA THR A 94 -6.89 -17.52 0.52
C THR A 94 -6.90 -16.05 0.16
N VAL A 95 -5.71 -15.51 -0.12
CA VAL A 95 -5.48 -14.24 -0.79
C VAL A 95 -5.55 -14.49 -2.29
N TYR A 96 -6.29 -13.67 -3.03
CA TYR A 96 -6.46 -13.85 -4.46
C TYR A 96 -6.23 -12.57 -5.24
N VAL A 97 -5.73 -12.72 -6.46
CA VAL A 97 -5.67 -11.70 -7.49
C VAL A 97 -6.59 -12.15 -8.61
N LEU A 98 -7.67 -11.40 -8.84
CA LEU A 98 -8.54 -11.60 -9.99
C LEU A 98 -8.14 -10.63 -11.10
N GLU A 99 -8.29 -11.06 -12.34
CA GLU A 99 -8.11 -10.25 -13.51
C GLU A 99 -9.36 -10.34 -14.41
N GLY A 100 -9.81 -9.18 -14.90
CA GLY A 100 -10.88 -9.13 -15.90
C GLY A 100 -10.43 -9.77 -17.22
N ARG A 101 -11.31 -10.55 -17.85
CA ARG A 101 -11.09 -11.24 -19.13
C ARG A 101 -10.87 -10.26 -20.28
N TYR A 102 -11.53 -9.11 -20.22
CA TYR A 102 -11.46 -8.06 -21.23
C TYR A 102 -10.99 -6.74 -20.59
N PRO A 103 -10.25 -5.91 -21.34
CA PRO A 103 -9.79 -4.63 -20.82
C PRO A 103 -10.97 -3.65 -20.71
N SER A 104 -11.03 -2.90 -19.61
CA SER A 104 -12.07 -1.92 -19.33
C SER A 104 -11.53 -0.49 -19.42
N LYS A 105 -12.42 0.46 -19.71
CA LYS A 105 -12.09 1.90 -19.79
C LYS A 105 -12.58 2.61 -18.53
N ARG A 106 -11.72 2.72 -17.50
CA ARG A 106 -12.04 3.44 -16.25
C ARG A 106 -12.18 4.96 -16.41
N SER A 107 -11.39 5.57 -17.30
CA SER A 107 -11.47 7.00 -17.56
C SER A 107 -11.21 7.29 -19.04
N ARG A 108 -11.79 8.38 -19.57
CA ARG A 108 -11.66 8.76 -20.99
C ARG A 108 -10.20 8.91 -21.44
N GLU A 109 -9.32 9.32 -20.54
CA GLU A 109 -7.91 9.61 -20.83
C GLU A 109 -6.99 8.40 -20.66
N ARG A 110 -7.45 7.32 -20.01
CA ARG A 110 -6.59 6.16 -19.75
C ARG A 110 -6.75 5.15 -20.87
N ALA A 111 -5.62 4.59 -21.27
CA ALA A 111 -5.62 3.44 -22.15
C ALA A 111 -6.43 2.29 -21.51
N PRO A 112 -7.19 1.53 -22.32
CA PRO A 112 -7.94 0.39 -21.82
C PRO A 112 -6.98 -0.62 -21.18
N ALA A 113 -7.33 -1.11 -20.00
CA ALA A 113 -6.48 -2.02 -19.24
C ALA A 113 -7.33 -3.08 -18.55
N HIS A 114 -6.74 -4.25 -18.31
CA HIS A 114 -7.39 -5.30 -17.52
C HIS A 114 -7.56 -4.83 -16.07
N GLU A 115 -8.78 -4.97 -15.55
CA GLU A 115 -9.07 -4.65 -14.16
C GLU A 115 -8.49 -5.74 -13.26
N HIS A 116 -7.81 -5.34 -12.19
CA HIS A 116 -7.19 -6.27 -11.25
C HIS A 116 -7.78 -6.05 -9.85
N ILE A 117 -8.27 -7.12 -9.23
CA ILE A 117 -8.85 -7.09 -7.89
C ILE A 117 -7.95 -7.90 -6.96
N VAL A 118 -7.62 -7.34 -5.80
CA VAL A 118 -6.93 -8.05 -4.74
C VAL A 118 -7.87 -8.16 -3.55
N GLY A 119 -8.14 -9.39 -3.12
CA GLY A 119 -8.99 -9.68 -1.98
C GLY A 119 -8.46 -10.85 -1.17
N PHE A 120 -9.16 -11.18 -0.10
CA PHE A 120 -8.93 -12.40 0.66
C PHE A 120 -10.26 -12.94 1.18
N CYS A 121 -10.33 -14.24 1.41
CA CYS A 121 -11.50 -14.93 1.95
C CYS A 121 -11.05 -16.22 2.64
N ARG A 122 -11.97 -16.93 3.30
CA ARG A 122 -11.70 -18.31 3.73
C ARG A 122 -11.46 -19.18 2.50
N GLU A 123 -10.57 -20.15 2.62
CA GLU A 123 -10.23 -21.04 1.50
C GLU A 123 -11.46 -21.73 0.89
N SER A 124 -12.37 -22.24 1.73
CA SER A 124 -13.60 -22.91 1.30
C SER A 124 -14.65 -21.98 0.67
N ASP A 125 -14.58 -20.68 0.95
CA ASP A 125 -15.53 -19.69 0.42
C ASP A 125 -15.09 -19.12 -0.94
N PHE A 126 -13.85 -19.39 -1.38
CA PHE A 126 -13.26 -18.77 -2.56
C PHE A 126 -14.10 -18.97 -3.84
N PRO A 127 -14.59 -20.18 -4.19
CA PRO A 127 -15.42 -20.36 -5.38
C PRO A 127 -16.71 -19.52 -5.34
N LYS A 128 -17.36 -19.41 -4.18
CA LYS A 128 -18.58 -18.60 -3.98
C LYS A 128 -18.30 -17.12 -4.10
N VAL A 129 -17.15 -16.67 -3.58
CA VAL A 129 -16.69 -15.28 -3.71
C VAL A 129 -16.44 -14.95 -5.18
N LEU A 130 -15.80 -15.84 -5.94
CA LEU A 130 -15.56 -15.66 -7.37
C LEU A 130 -16.87 -15.66 -8.19
N GLN A 131 -17.82 -16.54 -7.85
CA GLN A 131 -19.16 -16.52 -8.43
C GLN A 131 -19.88 -15.19 -8.16
N ARG A 132 -19.74 -14.64 -6.95
CA ARG A 132 -20.31 -13.32 -6.60
C ARG A 132 -19.68 -12.18 -7.39
N TYR A 133 -18.38 -12.24 -7.69
CA TYR A 133 -17.75 -11.24 -8.55
C TYR A 133 -18.27 -11.27 -9.99
N ASN A 134 -18.71 -12.45 -10.45
CA ASN A 134 -19.29 -12.70 -11.76
C ASN A 134 -20.82 -12.78 -11.74
N SER A 135 -21.48 -11.99 -10.88
CA SER A 135 -22.95 -11.93 -10.82
C SER A 135 -23.45 -10.48 -10.84
N GLU A 136 -24.76 -10.33 -11.06
CA GLU A 136 -25.44 -9.02 -11.00
C GLU A 136 -25.33 -8.35 -9.61
N HIS A 137 -25.10 -9.15 -8.56
CA HIS A 137 -24.99 -8.67 -7.17
C HIS A 137 -23.57 -8.25 -6.76
N THR A 138 -22.67 -8.08 -7.73
CA THR A 138 -21.33 -7.54 -7.48
C THR A 138 -21.39 -6.03 -7.16
N SER A 139 -20.28 -5.45 -6.71
CA SER A 139 -20.28 -4.02 -6.37
C SER A 139 -20.44 -3.15 -7.62
N LYS A 140 -21.03 -1.96 -7.45
CA LYS A 140 -21.28 -1.01 -8.56
C LYS A 140 -20.03 -0.70 -9.38
N ASP A 141 -18.89 -0.50 -8.72
CA ASP A 141 -17.61 -0.21 -9.38
C ASP A 141 -17.13 -1.37 -10.28
N LEU A 142 -17.47 -2.61 -9.92
CA LEU A 142 -17.11 -3.80 -10.69
C LEU A 142 -18.11 -4.06 -11.81
N LEU A 143 -19.40 -3.79 -11.59
CA LEU A 143 -20.38 -3.73 -12.68
C LEU A 143 -19.97 -2.69 -13.72
N GLU A 144 -19.54 -1.49 -13.29
CA GLU A 144 -19.06 -0.46 -14.20
C GLU A 144 -17.82 -0.92 -14.99
N ALA A 145 -16.92 -1.68 -14.36
CA ALA A 145 -15.79 -2.28 -15.07
C ALA A 145 -16.24 -3.28 -16.16
N MET A 146 -17.34 -4.01 -15.93
CA MET A 146 -17.94 -4.93 -16.92
C MET A 146 -18.71 -4.17 -18.01
N ASP A 147 -19.44 -3.12 -17.64
CA ASP A 147 -20.18 -2.24 -18.57
C ASP A 147 -19.23 -1.52 -19.54
N THR A 148 -18.05 -1.14 -19.06
CA THR A 148 -17.03 -0.42 -19.84
C THR A 148 -15.98 -1.33 -20.50
N ALA A 149 -16.14 -2.65 -20.38
CA ALA A 149 -15.23 -3.62 -20.96
C ALA A 149 -15.33 -3.70 -22.49
N GLN A 150 -14.22 -4.01 -23.13
CA GLN A 150 -14.16 -4.25 -24.57
C GLN A 150 -14.57 -5.70 -24.90
N TRP A 151 -15.86 -5.97 -24.79
CA TRP A 151 -16.42 -7.28 -25.16
C TRP A 151 -16.20 -7.56 -26.66
N PRO A 152 -15.89 -8.82 -27.04
CA PRO A 152 -15.50 -9.15 -28.40
C PRO A 152 -16.65 -9.00 -29.43
N TRP A 153 -17.90 -9.16 -28.99
CA TRP A 153 -19.09 -8.95 -29.81
C TRP A 153 -19.55 -7.49 -29.89
N LEU A 154 -19.05 -6.61 -29.02
CA LEU A 154 -19.36 -5.19 -29.15
C LEU A 154 -18.53 -4.60 -30.30
N PRO A 155 -19.14 -3.80 -31.19
CA PRO A 155 -18.40 -3.17 -32.26
C PRO A 155 -17.29 -2.30 -31.65
N LYS A 156 -16.04 -2.60 -32.02
CA LYS A 156 -14.88 -1.81 -31.58
C LYS A 156 -15.12 -0.37 -32.02
N LYS A 157 -15.40 0.53 -31.07
CA LYS A 157 -15.54 1.96 -31.35
C LYS A 157 -14.22 2.43 -31.95
N ARG A 158 -14.16 2.53 -33.28
CA ARG A 158 -13.08 3.20 -33.98
C ARG A 158 -13.08 4.61 -33.42
N GLY A 159 -12.02 4.98 -32.70
CA GLY A 159 -11.89 6.33 -32.16
C GLY A 159 -12.16 7.28 -33.31
N LYS A 160 -13.17 8.14 -33.19
CA LYS A 160 -13.38 9.18 -34.20
C LYS A 160 -12.05 9.90 -34.30
N ARG A 161 -11.40 9.83 -35.46
CA ARG A 161 -10.16 10.58 -35.70
C ARG A 161 -10.53 12.02 -35.38
N THR A 162 -9.96 12.57 -34.31
CA THR A 162 -10.17 13.97 -33.98
C THR A 162 -9.59 14.74 -35.16
N MET A 163 -10.47 15.20 -36.05
CA MET A 163 -10.08 16.16 -37.06
C MET A 163 -9.91 17.46 -36.30
N TRP A 164 -8.64 17.79 -36.02
CA TRP A 164 -8.26 19.02 -35.35
C TRP A 164 -8.56 20.26 -36.19
N TRP A 165 -8.72 20.04 -37.50
CA TRP A 165 -8.97 21.04 -38.53
C TRP A 165 -10.27 20.64 -39.20
N LYS A 166 -11.19 21.59 -39.41
CA LYS A 166 -12.43 21.28 -40.14
C LYS A 166 -12.11 20.99 -41.60
N ASP A 167 -11.16 21.75 -42.14
CA ASP A 167 -10.69 21.69 -43.51
C ASP A 167 -9.16 21.70 -43.54
N ASP A 168 -8.58 21.12 -44.60
CA ASP A 168 -7.12 21.14 -44.80
C ASP A 168 -6.58 22.57 -44.98
N GLU A 169 -7.42 23.51 -45.42
CA GLU A 169 -7.08 24.94 -45.53
C GLU A 169 -6.83 25.58 -44.17
N GLU A 170 -7.64 25.25 -43.14
CA GLU A 170 -7.41 25.73 -41.77
C GLU A 170 -6.10 25.18 -41.22
N ARG A 171 -5.81 23.89 -41.50
CA ARG A 171 -4.53 23.27 -41.13
C ARG A 171 -3.35 24.00 -41.76
N ILE A 172 -3.40 24.25 -43.06
CA ILE A 172 -2.32 24.93 -43.79
C ILE A 172 -2.18 26.39 -43.31
N ALA A 173 -3.30 27.09 -43.10
CA ALA A 173 -3.30 28.46 -42.60
C ALA A 173 -2.65 28.55 -41.22
N THR A 174 -3.02 27.67 -40.29
CA THR A 174 -2.42 27.66 -38.95
C THR A 174 -0.97 27.19 -38.97
N LEU A 175 -0.59 26.25 -39.84
CA LEU A 175 0.82 25.89 -40.01
C LEU A 175 1.64 27.08 -40.56
N ARG A 176 1.11 27.83 -41.53
CA ARG A 176 1.74 29.07 -42.03
C ARG A 176 1.83 30.16 -40.96
N GLU A 177 0.83 30.26 -40.09
CA GLU A 177 0.83 31.21 -38.97
C GLU A 177 1.87 30.84 -37.91
N VAL A 178 2.00 29.54 -37.59
CA VAL A 178 2.90 29.05 -36.53
C VAL A 178 4.36 29.00 -36.99
N TYR A 179 4.62 28.59 -38.24
CA TYR A 179 5.98 28.39 -38.77
C TYR A 179 6.50 29.56 -39.61
N GLY A 180 5.72 30.63 -39.77
CA GLY A 180 6.07 31.78 -40.62
C GLY A 180 5.84 31.52 -42.11
N HIS A 181 5.69 32.61 -42.88
CA HIS A 181 5.38 32.54 -44.32
C HIS A 181 6.49 31.88 -45.17
N ASP A 182 7.70 31.73 -44.63
CA ASP A 182 8.85 31.18 -45.36
C ASP A 182 9.00 29.67 -45.22
N ALA A 183 8.14 29.01 -44.43
CA ALA A 183 8.06 27.56 -44.42
C ALA A 183 7.32 27.10 -45.67
N GLU A 184 8.06 26.83 -46.75
CA GLU A 184 7.58 26.00 -47.86
C GLU A 184 7.19 24.63 -47.28
N VAL A 185 5.93 24.50 -46.89
CA VAL A 185 5.34 23.21 -46.55
C VAL A 185 5.19 22.49 -47.87
N ASP A 186 6.24 21.75 -48.25
CA ASP A 186 6.20 20.81 -49.36
C ASP A 186 4.96 19.94 -49.17
N THR A 187 3.98 20.20 -50.02
CA THR A 187 2.78 19.39 -50.12
C THR A 187 3.21 18.09 -50.78
N VAL A 188 3.85 17.23 -50.00
CA VAL A 188 3.97 15.82 -50.32
C VAL A 188 2.54 15.32 -50.44
N LYS A 189 2.02 15.34 -51.66
CA LYS A 189 0.80 14.63 -52.03
C LYS A 189 1.06 13.19 -51.65
N ASP A 190 0.54 12.78 -50.51
CA ASP A 190 0.55 11.41 -50.06
C ASP A 190 -0.14 10.56 -51.14
N HIS A 191 0.66 9.99 -52.05
CA HIS A 191 0.26 8.93 -52.98
C HIS A 191 -0.11 7.62 -52.24
N GLN A 192 -0.36 7.66 -50.92
CA GLN A 192 -0.75 6.53 -50.11
C GLN A 192 -2.27 6.32 -50.03
N SER A 193 -3.10 7.23 -50.56
CA SER A 193 -4.56 7.10 -50.45
C SER A 193 -5.20 6.06 -51.39
N GLU A 194 -4.50 5.56 -52.41
CA GLU A 194 -5.06 4.51 -53.30
C GLU A 194 -4.73 3.06 -52.85
N GLY A 195 -3.87 2.86 -51.84
CA GLY A 195 -3.44 1.50 -51.41
C GLY A 195 -4.12 0.92 -50.16
N VAL A 196 -4.83 1.72 -49.35
CA VAL A 196 -5.17 1.35 -47.95
C VAL A 196 -6.56 0.69 -47.79
N HIS A 197 -7.36 0.57 -48.84
CA HIS A 197 -8.66 -0.10 -48.75
C HIS A 197 -8.59 -1.64 -48.57
N ARG A 198 -7.41 -2.28 -48.61
CA ARG A 198 -7.28 -3.75 -48.53
C ARG A 198 -6.66 -4.33 -47.25
N ALA A 199 -6.17 -3.51 -46.31
CA ALA A 199 -5.41 -4.01 -45.13
C ALA A 199 -6.11 -3.89 -43.75
N SER A 200 -7.34 -3.38 -43.66
CA SER A 200 -7.99 -3.10 -42.37
C SER A 200 -8.81 -4.26 -41.75
N ASN A 201 -8.62 -5.50 -42.23
CA ASN A 201 -9.33 -6.69 -41.75
C ASN A 201 -8.40 -7.80 -41.21
N ILE A 202 -7.17 -7.48 -40.82
CA ILE A 202 -6.29 -8.45 -40.17
C ILE A 202 -6.46 -8.34 -38.65
N ASP A 203 -7.10 -9.34 -38.06
CA ASP A 203 -7.19 -9.54 -36.62
C ASP A 203 -5.78 -9.83 -36.05
N PRO A 204 -5.25 -9.03 -35.11
CA PRO A 204 -3.87 -9.18 -34.63
C PRO A 204 -3.67 -10.35 -33.64
N CYS A 205 -4.63 -11.27 -33.51
CA CYS A 205 -4.61 -12.31 -32.48
C CYS A 205 -4.36 -13.74 -32.97
N LEU A 206 -4.25 -14.00 -34.29
CA LEU A 206 -4.05 -15.35 -34.81
C LEU A 206 -3.08 -15.35 -36.01
N ILE A 207 -1.77 -15.35 -35.73
CA ILE A 207 -0.76 -15.76 -36.72
C ILE A 207 0.01 -16.94 -36.11
N PRO A 208 -0.07 -18.16 -36.68
CA PRO A 208 0.78 -19.26 -36.28
C PRO A 208 2.23 -18.96 -36.70
N LYS A 209 3.16 -19.03 -35.75
CA LYS A 209 4.60 -18.89 -35.99
C LYS A 209 5.10 -20.12 -36.75
N THR A 210 5.43 -19.98 -38.03
CA THR A 210 6.41 -20.83 -38.71
C THR A 210 7.81 -20.24 -38.55
N PRO A 211 8.84 -21.05 -38.25
CA PRO A 211 10.20 -20.54 -38.07
C PRO A 211 10.86 -20.31 -39.44
N SER A 212 11.15 -19.05 -39.77
CA SER A 212 12.11 -18.72 -40.82
C SER A 212 13.17 -17.76 -40.26
N GLN A 213 14.39 -17.98 -40.75
CA GLN A 213 15.67 -17.51 -40.20
C GLN A 213 15.84 -15.99 -40.14
N PRO A 214 16.70 -15.46 -39.24
CA PRO A 214 16.99 -14.04 -39.16
C PRO A 214 18.02 -13.61 -40.22
N SER A 215 17.61 -12.74 -41.14
CA SER A 215 18.53 -11.91 -41.92
C SER A 215 18.91 -10.66 -41.12
N PHE A 216 20.21 -10.45 -40.92
CA PHE A 216 20.80 -9.25 -40.34
C PHE A 216 20.70 -8.06 -41.31
N GLY A 217 20.37 -6.88 -40.76
CA GLY A 217 20.80 -5.60 -41.34
C GLY A 217 19.71 -4.66 -41.87
N SER A 218 19.16 -3.82 -40.99
CA SER A 218 18.90 -2.40 -41.32
C SER A 218 18.58 -1.62 -40.03
N GLN A 219 19.55 -0.85 -39.55
CA GLN A 219 19.35 0.14 -38.50
C GLN A 219 18.46 1.27 -39.03
N GLN A 220 17.22 1.36 -38.58
CA GLN A 220 16.44 2.59 -38.73
C GLN A 220 16.72 3.48 -37.51
N MET A 221 17.54 4.52 -37.73
CA MET A 221 17.69 5.64 -36.81
C MET A 221 16.33 6.34 -36.63
N ARG A 222 15.79 6.30 -35.41
CA ARG A 222 14.65 7.13 -35.01
C ARG A 222 15.16 8.51 -34.60
N GLY A 223 14.73 9.53 -35.32
CA GLY A 223 14.98 10.93 -34.99
C GLY A 223 14.35 11.33 -33.65
N PHE A 224 15.11 12.10 -32.88
CA PHE A 224 14.67 12.72 -31.63
C PHE A 224 13.71 13.87 -31.91
N HIS A 225 12.51 13.85 -31.32
CA HIS A 225 11.66 15.03 -31.21
C HIS A 225 11.91 15.70 -29.86
N THR A 226 12.64 16.81 -29.87
CA THR A 226 12.76 17.76 -28.76
C THR A 226 11.65 18.81 -28.86
N SER A 227 10.69 18.79 -27.93
CA SER A 227 10.14 20.00 -27.26
C SER A 227 8.80 19.72 -26.57
N ALA A 228 8.73 19.90 -25.24
CA ALA A 228 7.58 20.49 -24.55
C ALA A 228 7.99 20.93 -23.13
N ARG A 229 7.65 22.17 -22.82
CA ARG A 229 7.94 22.89 -21.56
C ARG A 229 7.26 22.24 -20.36
N VAL A 230 7.99 22.13 -19.25
CA VAL A 230 7.46 21.75 -17.94
C VAL A 230 7.17 23.02 -17.14
N LEU A 231 5.90 23.25 -16.80
CA LEU A 231 5.51 24.18 -15.74
C LEU A 231 5.66 23.45 -14.40
N HIS A 232 6.37 24.05 -13.46
CA HIS A 232 6.58 23.49 -12.12
C HIS A 232 5.26 23.36 -11.33
N PRO A 233 5.07 22.27 -10.55
CA PRO A 233 4.06 22.22 -9.51
C PRO A 233 4.56 22.98 -8.26
N THR A 234 3.80 23.99 -7.84
CA THR A 234 3.98 24.66 -6.54
C THR A 234 3.64 23.68 -5.42
N SER A 235 4.64 23.23 -4.68
CA SER A 235 4.45 22.38 -3.50
C SER A 235 3.96 23.24 -2.33
N TYR A 236 2.66 23.19 -2.08
CA TYR A 236 2.08 23.58 -0.79
C TYR A 236 2.51 22.55 0.28
N ASN A 237 2.78 23.05 1.49
CA ASN A 237 3.13 22.36 2.75
C ASN A 237 4.63 22.35 3.10
N ALA A 238 5.12 23.48 3.62
CA ALA A 238 6.37 23.54 4.40
C ALA A 238 6.18 24.04 5.84
N ASP A 239 4.98 24.43 6.27
CA ASP A 239 4.77 24.95 7.62
C ASP A 239 3.70 24.13 8.38
N ASP A 240 4.16 23.23 9.24
CA ASP A 240 3.37 22.62 10.32
C ASP A 240 3.10 23.68 11.41
N VAL A 241 2.28 24.68 11.09
CA VAL A 241 1.63 25.53 12.10
C VAL A 241 0.17 25.10 12.15
N ILE A 242 -0.20 24.41 13.23
CA ILE A 242 -1.61 24.16 13.54
C ILE A 242 -2.22 25.53 13.85
N PRO A 243 -3.20 26.02 13.06
CA PRO A 243 -3.85 27.30 13.37
C PRO A 243 -4.48 27.23 14.76
N ASP A 244 -4.35 28.29 15.57
CA ASP A 244 -4.83 28.33 16.96
C ASP A 244 -6.32 27.97 17.12
N PHE A 245 -7.11 28.13 16.05
CA PHE A 245 -8.49 27.67 15.97
C PHE A 245 -8.68 26.15 16.16
N TYR A 246 -7.72 25.32 15.74
CA TYR A 246 -7.78 23.87 15.94
C TYR A 246 -7.46 23.46 17.40
N ILE A 247 -6.69 24.28 18.11
CA ILE A 247 -6.37 24.08 19.53
C ILE A 247 -7.58 24.49 20.37
N SER A 248 -8.18 25.65 20.08
CA SER A 248 -9.37 26.14 20.79
C SER A 248 -10.62 25.25 20.61
N ASN A 249 -10.81 24.66 19.43
CA ASN A 249 -11.91 23.69 19.21
C ASN A 249 -11.71 22.33 19.88
N LYS A 250 -10.46 21.96 20.20
CA LYS A 250 -10.14 20.73 20.92
C LYS A 250 -10.32 20.92 22.43
N GLU A 251 -10.01 22.10 22.93
CA GLU A 251 -10.22 22.48 24.34
C GLU A 251 -11.72 22.70 24.65
N SER A 252 -12.47 23.32 23.73
CA SER A 252 -13.92 23.55 23.92
C SER A 252 -14.76 22.26 23.91
N ARG A 253 -14.29 21.20 23.24
CA ARG A 253 -14.92 19.87 23.26
C ARG A 253 -14.69 19.08 24.56
N GLY A 254 -13.74 19.48 25.39
CA GLY A 254 -13.43 18.82 26.66
C GLY A 254 -14.39 19.14 27.81
N ASN A 255 -15.15 20.24 27.72
CA ASN A 255 -15.92 20.81 28.85
C ASN A 255 -17.44 20.87 28.64
N GLN A 256 -17.99 20.23 27.60
CA GLN A 256 -19.45 20.18 27.40
C GLN A 256 -20.05 18.92 28.06
N PRO A 257 -20.98 19.04 29.02
CA PRO A 257 -21.73 17.90 29.54
C PRO A 257 -22.58 17.29 28.42
N LEU A 258 -22.45 15.97 28.21
CA LEU A 258 -23.17 15.25 27.16
C LEU A 258 -24.69 15.46 27.29
N PRO A 259 -25.39 15.90 26.23
CA PRO A 259 -26.85 15.83 26.20
C PRO A 259 -27.31 14.37 26.15
N LYS A 260 -28.23 14.03 27.05
CA LYS A 260 -28.96 12.75 27.07
C LYS A 260 -29.65 12.56 25.72
N SER A 261 -29.10 11.72 24.86
CA SER A 261 -29.74 11.33 23.61
C SER A 261 -30.79 10.25 23.90
N GLY A 262 -32.02 10.56 23.52
CA GLY A 262 -33.19 9.71 23.62
C GLY A 262 -33.08 8.45 22.77
N ALA A 263 -33.81 7.44 23.23
CA ALA A 263 -33.93 6.11 22.65
C ALA A 263 -34.28 6.16 21.15
N THR A 264 -33.50 5.44 20.35
CA THR A 264 -33.92 5.00 19.01
C THR A 264 -34.48 3.60 19.15
N SER A 265 -35.77 3.47 18.87
CA SER A 265 -36.53 2.23 18.83
C SER A 265 -36.03 1.33 17.70
N SER A 266 -35.64 0.12 18.06
CA SER A 266 -35.29 -0.96 17.14
C SER A 266 -36.53 -1.51 16.47
N THR A 267 -36.51 -1.52 15.13
CA THR A 267 -37.48 -2.18 14.26
C THR A 267 -37.31 -3.70 14.40
N SER A 268 -38.26 -4.36 15.06
CA SER A 268 -38.46 -5.81 14.98
C SER A 268 -39.54 -6.09 13.93
N SER A 269 -39.26 -6.98 12.99
CA SER A 269 -40.26 -7.56 12.09
C SER A 269 -41.32 -8.32 12.88
N PRO A 270 -42.61 -8.17 12.57
CA PRO A 270 -43.60 -9.18 12.90
C PRO A 270 -44.02 -9.95 11.65
N ASP A 271 -44.12 -11.26 11.85
CA ASP A 271 -44.82 -12.20 10.99
C ASP A 271 -46.34 -12.10 11.24
N ALA A 272 -47.08 -12.31 10.15
CA ALA A 272 -48.52 -12.49 9.94
C ALA A 272 -49.61 -11.97 10.92
N THR A 273 -50.62 -11.35 10.28
CA THR A 273 -52.06 -11.26 10.62
C THR A 273 -52.54 -10.16 11.60
N SER A 274 -52.96 -9.01 11.06
CA SER A 274 -54.34 -8.49 11.21
C SER A 274 -54.49 -7.15 10.48
N THR A 275 -55.69 -6.95 9.92
CA THR A 275 -56.23 -5.71 9.34
C THR A 275 -56.18 -4.54 10.31
N ASP A 276 -55.71 -3.36 9.87
CA ASP A 276 -56.37 -2.07 10.12
C ASP A 276 -55.68 -0.90 9.38
N VAL A 277 -56.52 -0.04 8.81
CA VAL A 277 -56.21 1.09 7.92
C VAL A 277 -56.38 2.38 8.72
N GLU A 278 -55.30 3.01 9.23
CA GLU A 278 -55.30 4.44 9.64
C GLU A 278 -53.95 4.98 10.24
N VAL A 279 -52.78 4.79 9.61
CA VAL A 279 -51.50 5.34 10.16
C VAL A 279 -50.54 5.91 9.09
N THR A 280 -51.05 6.54 8.03
CA THR A 280 -50.20 7.04 6.93
C THR A 280 -50.04 8.56 6.81
N GLU A 281 -50.73 9.38 7.61
CA GLU A 281 -50.69 10.84 7.41
C GLU A 281 -49.71 11.61 8.32
N ARG A 282 -49.16 11.02 9.39
CA ARG A 282 -48.27 11.75 10.32
C ARG A 282 -46.79 11.75 9.94
N LYS A 283 -46.36 10.95 8.97
CA LYS A 283 -44.92 10.82 8.63
C LYS A 283 -44.43 11.79 7.54
N THR A 284 -45.35 12.48 6.85
CA THR A 284 -45.03 13.42 5.76
C THR A 284 -44.74 14.85 6.24
N GLN A 285 -45.18 15.25 7.44
CA GLN A 285 -44.92 16.60 7.96
C GLN A 285 -43.48 16.79 8.50
N ASP A 286 -42.87 15.76 9.08
CA ASP A 286 -41.52 15.88 9.68
C ASP A 286 -40.38 15.99 8.64
N LEU A 287 -40.58 15.49 7.42
CA LEU A 287 -39.57 15.58 6.35
C LEU A 287 -39.51 16.96 5.69
N ALA A 288 -40.59 17.76 5.79
CA ALA A 288 -40.61 19.13 5.27
C ALA A 288 -39.77 20.08 6.14
N GLY A 289 -39.84 19.94 7.47
CA GLY A 289 -39.07 20.77 8.42
C GLY A 289 -37.56 20.58 8.30
N GLN A 290 -37.08 19.34 8.10
CA GLN A 290 -35.64 19.09 7.93
C GLN A 290 -35.07 19.71 6.65
N LYS A 291 -35.82 19.75 5.55
CA LYS A 291 -35.35 20.34 4.29
C LYS A 291 -35.19 21.86 4.40
N VAL A 292 -36.07 22.54 5.15
CA VAL A 292 -35.97 23.99 5.39
C VAL A 292 -34.75 24.33 6.27
N ALA A 293 -34.49 23.54 7.31
CA ALA A 293 -33.35 23.75 8.21
C ALA A 293 -31.98 23.54 7.53
N VAL A 294 -31.89 22.65 6.54
CA VAL A 294 -30.67 22.45 5.75
C VAL A 294 -30.48 23.55 4.71
N LYS A 295 -31.57 24.06 4.11
CA LYS A 295 -31.52 25.14 3.12
C LYS A 295 -31.10 26.47 3.76
N ARG A 296 -31.54 26.74 5.00
CA ARG A 296 -31.13 27.91 5.78
C ARG A 296 -29.63 27.90 6.13
N ARG A 297 -29.10 26.73 6.56
CA ARG A 297 -27.66 26.56 6.82
C ARG A 297 -26.77 26.71 5.58
N LYS A 298 -27.28 26.40 4.37
CA LYS A 298 -26.52 26.61 3.13
C LYS A 298 -26.40 28.09 2.75
N HIS A 299 -27.43 28.91 3.00
CA HIS A 299 -27.40 30.35 2.72
C HIS A 299 -26.52 31.11 3.71
N GLU A 300 -26.50 30.71 4.99
CA GLU A 300 -25.60 31.31 5.99
C GLU A 300 -24.12 30.97 5.72
N GLY A 301 -23.84 29.78 5.19
CA GLY A 301 -22.49 29.38 4.79
C GLY A 301 -21.95 30.11 3.54
N SER A 302 -22.80 30.56 2.62
CA SER A 302 -22.35 31.31 1.43
C SER A 302 -21.99 32.76 1.76
N ALA A 303 -22.71 33.40 2.69
CA ALA A 303 -22.40 34.77 3.13
C ALA A 303 -21.04 34.88 3.84
N LEU A 304 -20.62 33.82 4.52
CA LEU A 304 -19.34 33.77 5.24
C LEU A 304 -18.14 33.58 4.28
N MET A 305 -18.35 32.92 3.13
CA MET A 305 -17.34 32.82 2.06
C MET A 305 -17.14 34.16 1.35
N GLU A 306 -18.21 34.96 1.20
CA GLU A 306 -18.18 36.28 0.56
C GLU A 306 -17.38 37.30 1.40
N GLN A 307 -17.56 37.29 2.73
CA GLN A 307 -16.74 38.09 3.65
C GLN A 307 -15.26 37.70 3.67
N LEU A 308 -14.93 36.42 3.45
CA LEU A 308 -13.54 35.97 3.39
C LEU A 308 -12.87 36.34 2.07
N SER A 309 -13.61 36.38 0.95
CA SER A 309 -13.06 36.86 -0.33
C SER A 309 -12.82 38.37 -0.33
N ASP A 310 -13.69 39.16 0.30
CA ASP A 310 -13.52 40.61 0.36
C ASP A 310 -12.33 41.03 1.23
N SER A 311 -12.05 40.27 2.30
CA SER A 311 -10.91 40.55 3.18
C SER A 311 -9.54 40.10 2.64
N ILE A 312 -9.50 39.26 1.59
CA ILE A 312 -8.25 38.83 0.94
C ILE A 312 -7.86 39.79 -0.19
N LEU A 313 -8.81 40.56 -0.73
CA LEU A 313 -8.59 41.51 -1.82
C LEU A 313 -8.37 42.95 -1.34
N SER A 314 -8.60 43.26 -0.06
CA SER A 314 -8.15 44.50 0.53
C SER A 314 -6.66 44.38 0.95
N ASP A 315 -5.80 45.14 0.29
CA ASP A 315 -4.33 45.22 0.48
C ASP A 315 -3.86 45.65 1.89
N GLU A 316 -4.75 45.67 2.89
CA GLU A 316 -4.46 46.16 4.25
C GLU A 316 -3.91 45.09 5.21
N VAL A 317 -3.80 43.82 4.79
CA VAL A 317 -3.16 42.76 5.59
C VAL A 317 -1.84 42.30 4.97
N ALA A 318 -0.93 43.26 4.76
CA ALA A 318 0.49 42.93 4.61
C ALA A 318 1.01 42.42 5.97
N ALA A 319 1.14 41.10 6.10
CA ALA A 319 1.76 40.47 7.25
C ALA A 319 3.21 40.97 7.40
N SER A 320 3.42 41.96 8.27
CA SER A 320 4.72 42.48 8.65
C SER A 320 5.49 41.38 9.39
N THR A 321 6.33 40.64 8.67
CA THR A 321 7.27 39.68 9.25
C THR A 321 8.43 40.43 9.88
N ARG A 322 8.19 41.16 10.98
CA ARG A 322 9.28 41.67 11.82
C ARG A 322 9.94 40.48 12.50
N ARG A 323 11.19 40.18 12.11
CA ARG A 323 12.02 39.17 12.79
C ARG A 323 12.18 39.57 14.26
N LEU A 324 11.89 38.64 15.17
CA LEU A 324 12.08 38.83 16.62
C LEU A 324 13.56 39.18 16.89
N LYS A 325 13.81 40.29 17.58
CA LYS A 325 15.17 40.78 17.92
C LYS A 325 16.03 39.74 18.63
N SER A 326 15.42 38.77 19.30
CA SER A 326 16.09 37.66 19.99
C SER A 326 16.67 36.58 19.07
N LYS A 327 16.39 36.61 17.75
CA LYS A 327 16.96 35.68 16.76
C LYS A 327 18.09 36.28 15.92
N ILE A 328 18.57 37.48 16.25
CA ILE A 328 19.79 38.02 15.66
C ILE A 328 20.97 37.47 16.48
N PRO A 329 21.95 36.77 15.89
CA PRO A 329 23.15 36.35 16.60
C PRO A 329 23.81 37.58 17.22
N VAL A 330 23.96 37.58 18.54
CA VAL A 330 24.66 38.65 19.26
C VAL A 330 26.14 38.32 19.20
N GLU A 331 26.90 39.19 18.54
CA GLU A 331 28.35 39.13 18.54
C GLU A 331 28.87 39.46 19.96
N HIS A 332 29.69 38.58 20.51
CA HIS A 332 30.36 38.82 21.78
C HIS A 332 31.69 39.52 21.51
N TYR A 333 31.87 40.69 22.10
CA TYR A 333 33.12 41.44 22.07
C TYR A 333 33.85 41.24 23.40
N ASP A 334 35.18 41.15 23.37
CA ASP A 334 36.01 41.18 24.57
C ASP A 334 36.09 42.61 25.15
N ALA A 335 36.68 42.74 26.34
CA ALA A 335 36.73 44.00 27.08
C ALA A 335 37.52 45.10 26.34
N GLU A 336 38.39 44.72 25.41
CA GLU A 336 39.15 45.61 24.54
C GLU A 336 38.41 45.99 23.24
N GLY A 337 37.21 45.45 22.99
CA GLY A 337 36.37 45.80 21.84
C GLY A 337 36.65 45.02 20.56
N ASN A 338 37.37 43.91 20.63
CA ASN A 338 37.61 42.99 19.52
C ASN A 338 36.56 41.87 19.47
N LEU A 339 36.27 41.39 18.26
CA LEU A 339 35.26 40.35 18.03
C LEU A 339 35.80 39.00 18.53
N VAL A 340 35.13 38.36 19.50
CA VAL A 340 35.57 37.07 20.05
C VAL A 340 35.35 35.96 19.01
N LEU A 341 36.44 35.40 18.51
CA LEU A 341 36.44 34.23 17.62
C LEU A 341 35.75 33.04 18.29
N HIS A 342 34.79 32.42 17.60
CA HIS A 342 34.16 31.19 18.07
C HIS A 342 35.23 30.10 18.20
N PRO A 343 35.23 29.26 19.25
CA PRO A 343 36.28 28.25 19.52
C PRO A 343 36.45 27.19 18.43
N SER A 344 35.60 27.17 17.41
CA SER A 344 35.69 26.31 16.23
C SER A 344 36.57 26.89 15.09
N GLY A 345 37.24 28.04 15.29
CA GLY A 345 38.12 28.65 14.27
C GLY A 345 37.40 29.17 13.03
N PHE A 346 36.07 29.29 13.09
CA PHE A 346 35.27 29.76 11.96
C PHE A 346 35.18 31.29 11.99
N VAL A 347 35.84 31.95 11.03
CA VAL A 347 35.80 33.41 10.84
C VAL A 347 34.54 33.74 10.04
N VAL A 348 33.55 34.37 10.67
CA VAL A 348 32.39 34.91 9.96
C VAL A 348 32.87 36.11 9.14
N PRO A 349 32.68 36.15 7.81
CA PRO A 349 33.06 37.30 7.00
C PRO A 349 32.34 38.54 7.52
N GLY A 350 33.11 39.52 7.99
CA GLY A 350 32.56 40.78 8.48
C GLY A 350 31.80 41.53 7.38
N PRO A 351 30.82 42.38 7.75
CA PRO A 351 30.04 43.18 6.81
C PRO A 351 30.91 44.32 6.23
N GLY A 352 31.82 43.97 5.32
CA GLY A 352 32.77 44.91 4.71
C GLY A 352 33.28 44.52 3.33
N HIS A 353 32.95 43.33 2.81
CA HIS A 353 33.39 42.90 1.48
C HIS A 353 32.28 42.75 0.42
N SER A 354 31.02 43.08 0.75
CA SER A 354 30.04 43.34 -0.30
C SER A 354 30.19 44.79 -0.75
N SER A 355 30.80 45.00 -1.91
CA SER A 355 30.77 46.27 -2.64
C SER A 355 29.33 46.78 -2.72
N THR A 356 29.03 47.86 -1.99
CA THR A 356 27.71 48.52 -1.96
C THR A 356 27.63 49.69 -2.93
N SER A 357 28.44 49.71 -4.00
CA SER A 357 28.20 50.71 -5.05
C SER A 357 27.06 50.23 -5.95
N ASP A 358 26.01 51.05 -6.07
CA ASP A 358 24.87 50.77 -6.95
C ASP A 358 25.29 50.56 -8.42
N VAL A 359 26.47 51.07 -8.79
CA VAL A 359 27.10 50.87 -10.11
C VAL A 359 27.55 49.41 -10.31
N ALA A 360 28.04 48.72 -9.28
CA ALA A 360 28.40 47.30 -9.37
C ALA A 360 27.14 46.41 -9.49
N ARG A 361 26.06 46.78 -8.78
CA ARG A 361 24.77 46.08 -8.85
C ARG A 361 24.02 46.28 -10.16
N ALA A 362 24.17 47.45 -10.81
CA ALA A 362 23.62 47.69 -12.13
C ALA A 362 24.31 46.81 -13.20
N LYS A 363 25.64 46.65 -13.09
CA LYS A 363 26.41 45.81 -14.02
C LYS A 363 26.19 44.30 -13.83
N GLU A 364 25.83 43.87 -12.62
CA GLU A 364 25.46 42.48 -12.33
C GLU A 364 24.05 42.12 -12.80
N ARG A 365 23.16 43.12 -12.96
CA ARG A 365 21.80 42.93 -13.52
C ARG A 365 21.74 42.94 -15.05
N GLU A 366 22.80 43.37 -15.73
CA GLU A 366 22.89 43.37 -17.19
C GLU A 366 23.45 42.06 -17.77
N ARG A 367 23.96 41.13 -16.94
CA ARG A 367 24.29 39.79 -17.45
C ARG A 367 23.01 39.06 -17.79
N SER A 368 22.86 38.71 -19.07
CA SER A 368 21.74 37.91 -19.52
C SER A 368 21.80 36.54 -18.82
N GLU A 369 20.66 36.00 -18.40
CA GLU A 369 20.59 34.67 -17.78
C GLU A 369 21.22 33.56 -18.65
N ASP A 370 21.37 33.82 -19.95
CA ASP A 370 22.00 32.92 -20.91
C ASP A 370 23.54 32.92 -20.81
N GLU A 371 24.17 34.05 -20.46
CA GLU A 371 25.62 34.11 -20.20
C GLU A 371 25.99 33.36 -18.92
N ASP A 372 25.19 33.49 -17.86
CA ASP A 372 25.41 32.74 -16.61
C ASP A 372 25.18 31.24 -16.82
N ARG A 373 24.21 30.84 -17.64
CA ARG A 373 24.03 29.45 -18.06
C ARG A 373 25.18 28.93 -18.92
N ALA A 374 25.74 29.77 -19.80
CA ALA A 374 26.89 29.40 -20.61
C ALA A 374 28.15 29.23 -19.77
N ALA A 375 28.39 30.12 -18.81
CA ALA A 375 29.50 30.03 -17.86
C ALA A 375 29.39 28.78 -16.96
N GLN A 376 28.18 28.46 -16.47
CA GLN A 376 27.95 27.22 -15.72
C GLN A 376 28.17 25.97 -16.57
N LYS A 377 27.71 25.96 -17.83
CA LYS A 377 27.95 24.84 -18.75
C LYS A 377 29.44 24.68 -19.08
N ALA A 378 30.16 25.78 -19.28
CA ALA A 378 31.60 25.75 -19.52
C ALA A 378 32.37 25.17 -18.32
N ALA A 379 32.05 25.60 -17.10
CA ALA A 379 32.68 25.09 -15.87
C ALA A 379 32.32 23.62 -15.54
N VAL A 380 31.21 23.12 -16.08
CA VAL A 380 30.87 21.69 -16.02
C VAL A 380 31.61 20.92 -17.10
N ALA A 381 31.69 21.45 -18.32
CA ALA A 381 32.43 20.83 -19.41
C ALA A 381 33.93 20.70 -19.09
N GLU A 382 34.54 21.71 -18.48
CA GLU A 382 35.94 21.68 -18.05
C GLU A 382 36.18 20.59 -16.98
N ARG A 383 35.30 20.49 -15.98
CA ARG A 383 35.35 19.42 -14.96
C ARG A 383 35.11 18.02 -15.51
N VAL A 384 34.37 17.89 -16.61
CA VAL A 384 34.13 16.60 -17.28
C VAL A 384 35.32 16.22 -18.16
N LEU A 385 36.06 17.19 -18.70
CA LEU A 385 37.25 16.97 -19.51
C LEU A 385 38.50 16.63 -18.67
N GLU A 386 38.58 17.02 -17.40
CA GLU A 386 39.71 16.71 -16.50
C GLU A 386 39.68 15.30 -15.87
N SER A 387 38.78 14.41 -16.32
CA SER A 387 38.78 13.01 -15.86
C SER A 387 39.32 12.08 -16.96
N ASP A 388 40.62 11.80 -16.85
CA ASP A 388 41.33 10.70 -17.50
C ASP A 388 40.61 9.35 -17.25
N PHE A 389 39.70 8.97 -18.17
CA PHE A 389 38.98 7.70 -18.11
C PHE A 389 39.80 6.50 -18.64
N ASP A 390 40.99 6.73 -19.18
CA ASP A 390 41.81 5.65 -19.76
C ASP A 390 42.52 4.77 -18.71
N ASN A 391 42.64 5.22 -17.45
CA ASN A 391 43.28 4.43 -16.38
C ASN A 391 42.32 3.64 -15.48
N VAL A 392 40.99 3.80 -15.62
CA VAL A 392 40.01 3.15 -14.72
C VAL A 392 39.55 1.78 -15.24
N HIS A 393 39.68 1.51 -16.54
CA HIS A 393 39.24 0.23 -17.11
C HIS A 393 40.21 -0.95 -16.90
N ALA A 394 41.48 -0.70 -16.58
CA ALA A 394 42.46 -1.76 -16.30
C ALA A 394 42.44 -2.25 -14.82
N ALA A 395 41.77 -1.52 -13.93
CA ALA A 395 41.68 -1.86 -12.50
C ALA A 395 40.23 -2.21 -12.10
N MET A 396 39.64 -3.22 -12.73
CA MET A 396 38.43 -3.85 -12.22
C MET A 396 38.69 -4.48 -10.85
N ALA A 397 38.29 -3.75 -9.81
CA ALA A 397 38.36 -4.13 -8.43
C ALA A 397 37.44 -5.33 -8.14
N SER A 398 38.04 -6.53 -8.13
CA SER A 398 37.56 -7.65 -7.34
C SER A 398 37.52 -7.23 -5.87
N THR A 399 36.32 -7.05 -5.30
CA THR A 399 36.13 -6.83 -3.86
C THR A 399 36.27 -8.14 -3.10
N ARG A 400 37.47 -8.76 -3.17
CA ARG A 400 37.89 -9.70 -2.12
C ARG A 400 38.38 -8.88 -0.92
N PRO A 401 37.93 -9.18 0.31
CA PRO A 401 38.52 -8.58 1.51
C PRO A 401 40.00 -8.98 1.56
N ARG A 402 40.90 -8.06 1.23
CA ARG A 402 42.33 -8.25 1.46
C ARG A 402 42.54 -8.19 2.97
N SER A 403 43.09 -9.24 3.55
CA SER A 403 43.50 -9.38 4.97
C SER A 403 44.52 -8.35 5.47
N HIS A 404 44.88 -7.37 4.62
CA HIS A 404 45.94 -6.40 4.85
C HIS A 404 45.42 -4.96 4.80
N LYS A 405 44.09 -4.75 4.86
CA LYS A 405 43.47 -3.41 4.83
C LYS A 405 43.33 -2.72 6.19
N VAL A 406 43.87 -3.34 7.25
CA VAL A 406 44.26 -2.62 8.46
C VAL A 406 45.70 -2.19 8.22
N PRO A 407 46.03 -0.89 8.24
CA PRO A 407 47.41 -0.46 8.12
C PRO A 407 48.22 -1.15 9.20
N PHE A 408 49.23 -1.92 8.79
CA PHE A 408 50.07 -2.62 9.74
C PHE A 408 50.93 -1.58 10.45
N GLU A 409 50.90 -1.68 11.76
CA GLU A 409 51.78 -0.99 12.67
C GLU A 409 53.25 -1.32 12.33
N VAL A 410 54.11 -0.30 12.14
CA VAL A 410 55.53 -0.50 11.86
C VAL A 410 56.27 -0.51 13.19
N ARG A 411 56.98 -1.60 13.48
CA ARG A 411 57.87 -1.70 14.64
C ARG A 411 59.18 -0.98 14.32
N GLU A 412 59.49 0.07 15.05
CA GLU A 412 60.79 0.73 14.99
C GLU A 412 61.84 -0.11 15.76
N LEU A 413 63.14 0.13 15.51
CA LEU A 413 64.24 -0.70 16.04
C LEU A 413 64.32 -0.69 17.59
N ASP A 414 63.75 0.34 18.19
CA ASP A 414 63.56 0.61 19.62
C ASP A 414 62.37 -0.15 20.23
N GLY A 415 61.65 -0.96 19.44
CA GLY A 415 60.53 -1.78 19.89
C GLY A 415 59.21 -1.03 20.03
N THR A 416 59.20 0.28 19.75
CA THR A 416 57.97 1.07 19.70
C THR A 416 57.21 0.82 18.41
N VAL A 417 55.89 0.92 18.52
CA VAL A 417 54.98 0.59 17.42
C VAL A 417 54.30 1.88 16.97
N LYS A 418 54.61 2.33 15.75
CA LYS A 418 54.02 3.56 15.21
C LYS A 418 53.26 3.27 13.92
N HIS A 419 52.10 3.90 13.79
CA HIS A 419 51.43 3.96 12.51
C HIS A 419 52.22 4.92 11.59
N PRO A 420 52.36 4.63 10.27
CA PRO A 420 53.08 5.51 9.34
C PRO A 420 52.48 6.93 9.21
N SER A 421 51.31 7.18 9.79
CA SER A 421 50.70 8.53 9.89
C SER A 421 51.16 9.33 11.12
N GLY A 422 52.09 8.82 11.92
CA GLY A 422 52.56 9.48 13.16
C GLY A 422 51.58 9.40 14.33
N PHE A 423 50.46 8.68 14.19
CA PHE A 423 49.53 8.42 15.28
C PHE A 423 50.01 7.22 16.10
N VAL A 424 50.22 7.43 17.40
CA VAL A 424 50.59 6.38 18.36
C VAL A 424 49.33 6.01 19.14
N PRO A 425 48.60 4.94 18.78
CA PRO A 425 47.47 4.51 19.59
C PRO A 425 47.96 4.12 21.00
N PRO A 426 47.20 4.41 22.06
CA PRO A 426 47.58 4.10 23.43
C PRO A 426 47.66 2.60 23.73
N THR A 427 47.34 1.73 22.76
CA THR A 427 47.41 0.28 22.89
C THR A 427 47.77 -0.29 21.51
N PRO A 428 48.91 -0.98 21.34
CA PRO A 428 49.30 -1.63 20.08
C PRO A 428 48.24 -2.64 19.64
N ALA A 429 47.98 -2.74 18.33
CA ALA A 429 47.00 -3.69 17.80
C ALA A 429 47.32 -5.15 18.15
N ASP A 430 48.61 -5.49 18.29
CA ASP A 430 49.08 -6.82 18.69
C ASP A 430 48.85 -7.14 20.19
N GLU A 431 48.56 -6.13 21.03
CA GLU A 431 48.23 -6.31 22.44
C GLU A 431 46.73 -6.51 22.70
N PHE A 432 45.88 -6.44 21.67
CA PHE A 432 44.52 -6.98 21.73
C PHE A 432 44.58 -8.51 21.80
N LYS A 433 45.00 -9.03 22.95
CA LYS A 433 44.73 -10.41 23.33
C LYS A 433 43.21 -10.56 23.31
N TYR A 434 42.70 -11.32 22.34
CA TYR A 434 41.35 -11.86 22.37
C TYR A 434 41.17 -12.44 23.77
N SER A 435 40.37 -11.73 24.58
CA SER A 435 40.26 -11.96 26.00
C SER A 435 39.78 -13.39 26.21
N ASP A 436 40.51 -14.15 27.02
CA ASP A 436 40.05 -15.43 27.52
C ASP A 436 38.60 -15.29 27.98
N SER A 437 37.72 -16.15 27.45
CA SER A 437 36.27 -16.18 27.71
C SER A 437 35.89 -16.28 29.19
N ALA A 438 36.85 -16.46 30.09
CA ALA A 438 36.67 -16.46 31.54
C ALA A 438 36.53 -15.05 32.17
N SER A 439 36.99 -13.97 31.52
CA SER A 439 36.86 -12.61 32.12
C SER A 439 35.47 -12.00 31.91
N LEU A 440 34.73 -12.42 30.87
CA LEU A 440 33.38 -11.96 30.57
C LEU A 440 32.35 -12.40 31.63
N ASP A 441 32.52 -13.59 32.23
CA ASP A 441 31.64 -14.07 33.30
C ASP A 441 31.78 -13.27 34.60
N ARG A 442 32.99 -12.76 34.88
CA ARG A 442 33.24 -11.98 36.09
C ARG A 442 32.58 -10.60 36.01
N ASP A 443 32.63 -9.95 34.86
CA ASP A 443 31.99 -8.63 34.66
C ASP A 443 30.47 -8.73 34.49
N LEU A 444 29.94 -9.82 33.93
CA LEU A 444 28.50 -10.10 33.89
C LEU A 444 27.92 -10.33 35.29
N SER A 445 28.64 -11.04 36.17
CA SER A 445 28.19 -11.25 37.55
C SER A 445 28.12 -9.94 38.36
N VAL A 446 29.05 -9.01 38.12
CA VAL A 446 29.06 -7.67 38.75
C VAL A 446 27.97 -6.77 38.15
N ALA A 447 27.72 -6.86 36.85
CA ALA A 447 26.63 -6.12 36.19
C ALA A 447 25.24 -6.60 36.66
N VAL A 448 25.04 -7.92 36.79
CA VAL A 448 23.80 -8.52 37.32
C VAL A 448 23.61 -8.19 38.81
N GLY A 449 24.69 -8.14 39.60
CA GLY A 449 24.66 -7.68 40.99
C GLY A 449 24.22 -6.22 41.14
N ARG A 450 24.71 -5.33 40.27
CA ARG A 450 24.28 -3.92 40.24
C ARG A 450 22.83 -3.74 39.78
N GLN A 451 22.33 -4.64 38.95
CA GLN A 451 20.94 -4.63 38.52
C GLN A 451 19.98 -5.11 39.63
N ARG A 452 20.35 -6.16 40.39
CA ARG A 452 19.58 -6.58 41.58
C ARG A 452 19.56 -5.54 42.70
N ALA A 453 20.63 -4.76 42.88
CA ALA A 453 20.66 -3.67 43.85
C ALA A 453 19.70 -2.51 43.48
N ARG A 454 19.29 -2.38 42.21
CA ARG A 454 18.30 -1.39 41.76
C ARG A 454 16.85 -1.89 41.86
N GLU A 455 16.64 -3.19 42.07
CA GLU A 455 15.31 -3.81 42.17
C GLU A 455 14.82 -3.98 43.62
N ALA A 456 15.59 -3.53 44.62
CA ALA A 456 15.09 -3.39 45.98
C ALA A 456 13.86 -2.44 46.01
N PRO A 457 12.72 -2.86 46.59
CA PRO A 457 11.47 -2.11 46.52
C PRO A 457 11.54 -0.86 47.38
N VAL A 458 11.88 0.27 46.78
CA VAL A 458 11.64 1.59 47.37
C VAL A 458 10.14 1.87 47.26
N SER A 459 9.41 1.53 48.31
CA SER A 459 8.03 1.95 48.49
C SER A 459 7.99 3.48 48.65
N GLY A 460 7.37 4.16 47.68
CA GLY A 460 6.91 5.54 47.86
C GLY A 460 7.67 6.61 47.07
N ALA A 461 7.56 6.60 45.74
CA ALA A 461 7.68 7.84 44.96
C ALA A 461 6.99 7.70 43.60
N ILE A 462 6.08 8.64 43.30
CA ILE A 462 5.39 8.79 42.02
C ILE A 462 6.34 9.48 41.03
N PRO A 463 6.76 8.88 39.90
CA PRO A 463 7.59 9.58 38.93
C PRO A 463 6.71 10.41 37.97
N LYS A 464 6.93 11.73 38.00
CA LYS A 464 6.40 12.70 37.04
C LYS A 464 7.20 12.65 35.72
N MET A 465 6.43 12.65 34.62
CA MET A 465 6.68 13.10 33.24
C MET A 465 8.03 12.86 32.55
N GLY A 466 7.93 12.23 31.38
CA GLY A 466 9.02 11.91 30.46
C GLY A 466 9.59 13.12 29.73
N ARG A 467 10.88 13.01 29.40
CA ARG A 467 11.59 13.88 28.46
C ARG A 467 11.55 13.25 27.07
N GLY A 468 10.87 13.90 26.13
CA GLY A 468 10.95 13.58 24.71
C GLY A 468 12.26 14.12 24.13
N MET A 469 13.02 13.26 23.47
CA MET A 469 14.14 13.70 22.63
C MET A 469 13.60 14.04 21.23
N HIS A 470 13.78 15.29 20.80
CA HIS A 470 13.53 15.73 19.44
C HIS A 470 14.87 15.94 18.74
N THR A 471 15.07 15.29 17.60
CA THR A 471 16.13 15.67 16.64
C THR A 471 15.58 15.66 15.22
N THR A 472 15.65 16.83 14.61
CA THR A 472 15.27 17.15 13.24
C THR A 472 16.54 17.29 12.39
N ALA A 473 16.67 16.50 11.33
CA ALA A 473 17.55 16.81 10.21
C ALA A 473 17.00 16.13 8.94
N LEU A 474 16.70 16.93 7.92
CA LEU A 474 16.15 16.54 6.62
C LEU A 474 17.11 17.04 5.54
N VAL A 475 17.77 16.13 4.82
CA VAL A 475 18.43 16.42 3.54
C VAL A 475 18.23 15.24 2.60
N ARG A 476 17.99 15.55 1.32
CA ARG A 476 17.62 14.62 0.24
C ARG A 476 18.84 13.90 -0.33
N ALA A 477 18.71 12.60 -0.61
CA ALA A 477 19.51 11.93 -1.62
C ALA A 477 18.66 10.87 -2.35
N SER A 478 18.79 10.84 -3.68
CA SER A 478 18.24 9.84 -4.60
C SER A 478 19.36 8.88 -5.00
N GLU A 479 19.14 7.57 -4.94
CA GLU A 479 20.13 6.60 -5.39
C GLU A 479 19.50 5.50 -6.26
N ALA A 480 20.30 5.08 -7.24
CA ALA A 480 19.95 4.30 -8.41
C ALA A 480 19.79 2.79 -8.13
N TYR A 481 18.96 2.14 -8.94
CA TYR A 481 18.77 0.68 -8.92
C TYR A 481 20.01 -0.03 -9.50
N PRO A 482 20.46 -1.15 -8.91
CA PRO A 482 21.46 -2.01 -9.56
C PRO A 482 20.84 -2.74 -10.76
N PRO A 483 21.59 -2.92 -11.87
CA PRO A 483 21.15 -3.70 -13.02
C PRO A 483 21.09 -5.20 -12.70
N PHE A 484 20.13 -5.89 -13.32
CA PHE A 484 19.92 -7.34 -13.23
C PHE A 484 21.16 -8.13 -13.72
N PRO A 485 21.48 -9.30 -13.14
CA PRO A 485 22.53 -10.16 -13.66
C PRO A 485 22.11 -10.79 -15.01
N PRO A 486 23.03 -10.97 -15.96
CA PRO A 486 22.76 -11.60 -17.24
C PRO A 486 22.49 -13.10 -17.06
N LEU A 487 21.46 -13.60 -17.76
CA LEU A 487 21.15 -15.03 -17.89
C LEU A 487 22.27 -15.74 -18.67
N ASN A 488 22.88 -16.75 -18.07
CA ASN A 488 23.78 -17.68 -18.77
C ASN A 488 22.98 -18.56 -19.73
N PRO A 489 23.42 -18.75 -20.99
CA PRO A 489 22.82 -19.70 -21.90
C PRO A 489 23.52 -21.07 -21.87
N ARG A 490 22.73 -22.12 -22.14
CA ARG A 490 23.07 -23.50 -22.55
C ARG A 490 23.30 -24.55 -21.45
N GLY A 491 22.24 -25.32 -21.21
CA GLY A 491 22.35 -26.77 -21.01
C GLY A 491 22.05 -27.53 -22.32
N PRO A 492 22.61 -28.73 -22.53
CA PRO A 492 22.43 -29.53 -23.75
C PRO A 492 21.01 -30.13 -23.85
N PRO A 493 20.50 -30.41 -25.07
CA PRO A 493 19.16 -30.96 -25.26
C PRO A 493 19.09 -32.45 -24.86
N PRO A 494 18.02 -32.89 -24.18
CA PRO A 494 17.79 -34.31 -23.96
C PRO A 494 17.28 -35.01 -25.22
N SER A 495 17.76 -36.23 -25.40
CA SER A 495 17.49 -37.18 -26.48
C SER A 495 16.01 -37.55 -26.61
N GLU A 496 15.59 -37.63 -27.87
CA GLU A 496 14.25 -38.00 -28.35
C GLU A 496 13.83 -39.40 -27.89
N ILE A 497 12.67 -39.50 -27.22
CA ILE A 497 11.91 -40.74 -27.09
C ILE A 497 10.68 -40.60 -27.99
N SER A 498 10.72 -41.34 -29.09
CA SER A 498 9.64 -41.51 -30.06
C SER A 498 8.60 -42.48 -29.51
N SER A 499 7.36 -42.01 -29.32
CA SER A 499 6.19 -42.88 -29.23
C SER A 499 4.99 -42.18 -29.85
N ALA A 500 4.64 -42.62 -31.05
CA ALA A 500 3.50 -42.18 -31.84
C ALA A 500 2.18 -42.66 -31.21
N ILE A 501 1.21 -41.75 -31.11
CA ILE A 501 -0.21 -42.07 -30.83
C ILE A 501 -1.02 -41.63 -32.06
N PRO A 502 -1.90 -42.47 -32.63
CA PRO A 502 -2.67 -42.13 -33.83
C PRO A 502 -3.88 -41.25 -33.50
N ILE A 503 -4.02 -40.14 -34.24
CA ILE A 503 -5.18 -39.25 -34.19
C ILE A 503 -6.21 -39.72 -35.24
N ALA A 504 -7.43 -40.01 -34.81
CA ALA A 504 -8.57 -40.31 -35.68
C ALA A 504 -9.20 -39.01 -36.23
N PRO A 505 -9.71 -39.00 -37.49
CA PRO A 505 -10.24 -37.78 -38.12
C PRO A 505 -11.71 -37.51 -37.74
N ILE A 506 -11.96 -36.32 -37.19
CA ILE A 506 -13.30 -35.78 -36.95
C ILE A 506 -13.79 -35.09 -38.23
N LYS A 507 -14.89 -35.60 -38.80
CA LYS A 507 -15.61 -35.01 -39.94
C LYS A 507 -16.48 -33.85 -39.45
N HIS A 508 -16.19 -32.63 -39.90
CA HIS A 508 -17.13 -31.50 -39.80
C HIS A 508 -17.95 -31.41 -41.08
N THR A 509 -19.24 -31.76 -40.99
CA THR A 509 -20.26 -31.46 -42.00
C THR A 509 -20.74 -30.02 -41.82
N LEU A 510 -20.39 -29.15 -42.76
CA LEU A 510 -20.98 -27.81 -42.92
C LEU A 510 -22.10 -27.89 -43.96
N SER A 511 -23.34 -27.72 -43.51
CA SER A 511 -24.51 -27.52 -44.37
C SER A 511 -24.65 -26.04 -44.70
N LEU A 512 -24.33 -25.66 -45.94
CA LEU A 512 -24.76 -24.40 -46.53
C LEU A 512 -26.24 -24.51 -46.91
N SER A 513 -27.10 -23.69 -46.31
CA SER A 513 -28.44 -23.38 -46.82
C SER A 513 -28.39 -22.04 -47.56
N SER A 514 -28.64 -22.11 -48.86
CA SER A 514 -28.85 -20.98 -49.76
C SER A 514 -30.32 -20.54 -49.74
N ASP A 515 -30.58 -19.26 -49.48
CA ASP A 515 -31.86 -18.60 -49.78
C ASP A 515 -31.60 -17.33 -50.60
N PRO A 516 -32.35 -17.09 -51.70
CA PRO A 516 -32.31 -15.85 -52.48
C PRO A 516 -33.53 -14.96 -52.19
N GLY A 517 -33.30 -13.70 -51.85
CA GLY A 517 -34.35 -12.66 -51.77
C GLY A 517 -33.72 -11.28 -52.01
N SER A 518 -33.81 -10.75 -53.22
CA SER A 518 -34.83 -9.78 -53.65
C SER A 518 -34.62 -8.36 -53.12
N THR A 519 -33.87 -7.60 -53.91
CA THR A 519 -33.99 -6.16 -54.26
C THR A 519 -35.13 -5.34 -53.63
N SER A 520 -34.77 -4.23 -52.99
CA SER A 520 -35.38 -2.90 -53.23
C SER A 520 -34.52 -1.77 -52.63
N GLU A 521 -33.91 -0.97 -53.50
CA GLU A 521 -33.30 0.32 -53.16
C GLU A 521 -34.39 1.41 -53.07
N PRO A 522 -34.42 2.26 -52.03
CA PRO A 522 -35.16 3.49 -52.07
C PRO A 522 -34.29 4.67 -52.53
N SER A 523 -34.76 5.31 -53.59
CA SER A 523 -34.27 6.54 -54.21
C SER A 523 -34.14 7.73 -53.25
N ALA A 524 -32.98 8.39 -53.26
CA ALA A 524 -32.72 9.64 -52.56
C ALA A 524 -33.36 10.86 -53.25
N PRO A 525 -34.00 11.80 -52.53
CA PRO A 525 -34.49 13.04 -53.11
C PRO A 525 -33.37 14.10 -53.27
N LYS A 526 -33.31 14.68 -54.48
CA LYS A 526 -32.51 15.87 -54.82
C LYS A 526 -32.92 17.07 -53.97
N ALA A 527 -32.00 17.54 -53.12
CA ALA A 527 -32.13 18.82 -52.43
C ALA A 527 -31.44 19.94 -53.23
N THR A 528 -32.21 20.98 -53.55
CA THR A 528 -31.79 22.19 -54.27
C THR A 528 -30.87 23.07 -53.43
N ALA A 529 -29.74 23.46 -54.02
CA ALA A 529 -28.75 24.36 -53.43
C ALA A 529 -29.30 25.78 -53.17
N LYS A 530 -29.30 26.21 -51.89
CA LYS A 530 -29.41 27.62 -51.50
C LYS A 530 -28.05 28.11 -50.97
N LYS A 531 -27.55 29.18 -51.59
CA LYS A 531 -26.34 29.93 -51.18
C LYS A 531 -26.39 30.31 -49.70
N PRO A 532 -25.36 30.03 -48.89
CA PRO A 532 -25.27 30.59 -47.54
C PRO A 532 -24.89 32.08 -47.59
N LYS A 533 -25.66 32.91 -46.90
CA LYS A 533 -25.33 34.31 -46.62
C LYS A 533 -24.18 34.35 -45.61
N SER A 534 -23.18 35.18 -45.90
CA SER A 534 -22.02 35.47 -45.05
C SER A 534 -22.46 35.88 -43.64
N THR A 535 -22.33 34.97 -42.69
CA THR A 535 -22.56 35.23 -41.27
C THR A 535 -21.24 35.69 -40.67
N LYS A 536 -21.24 36.89 -40.08
CA LYS A 536 -20.09 37.46 -39.36
C LYS A 536 -19.58 36.46 -38.33
N VAL A 537 -18.29 36.12 -38.44
CA VAL A 537 -17.56 35.31 -37.47
C VAL A 537 -17.44 36.11 -36.17
N VAL A 538 -18.38 35.89 -35.26
CA VAL A 538 -18.23 36.27 -33.86
C VAL A 538 -17.32 35.21 -33.24
N LYS A 539 -16.09 35.62 -32.86
CA LYS A 539 -15.20 34.81 -32.01
C LYS A 539 -15.84 34.67 -30.63
N THR A 540 -16.77 33.72 -30.49
CA THR A 540 -17.29 33.33 -29.19
C THR A 540 -16.18 32.58 -28.47
N GLN A 541 -15.53 33.24 -27.50
CA GLN A 541 -14.63 32.56 -26.58
C GLN A 541 -15.46 31.57 -25.77
N LEU A 542 -15.48 30.30 -26.21
CA LEU A 542 -16.05 29.18 -25.46
C LEU A 542 -15.37 29.15 -24.11
N SER A 543 -16.13 29.48 -23.08
CA SER A 543 -15.62 29.51 -21.71
C SER A 543 -15.12 28.10 -21.35
N ARG A 544 -14.01 28.03 -20.61
CA ARG A 544 -13.42 26.77 -20.12
C ARG A 544 -14.43 25.88 -19.34
N ALA A 545 -15.55 26.47 -18.91
CA ALA A 545 -16.66 25.79 -18.25
C ALA A 545 -17.54 24.95 -19.21
N GLU A 546 -17.73 25.37 -20.47
CA GLU A 546 -18.57 24.63 -21.44
C GLU A 546 -17.87 23.41 -22.05
N LEU A 547 -16.54 23.39 -22.07
CA LEU A 547 -15.73 22.28 -22.60
C LEU A 547 -15.73 21.01 -21.71
N ARG A 548 -16.53 20.99 -20.63
CA ARG A 548 -16.66 19.86 -19.70
C ARG A 548 -18.08 19.33 -19.54
N VAL A 549 -19.00 19.64 -20.46
CA VAL A 549 -20.24 18.86 -20.56
C VAL A 549 -19.87 17.49 -21.15
N LEU A 550 -19.44 16.59 -20.28
CA LEU A 550 -19.13 15.21 -20.64
C LEU A 550 -20.43 14.60 -21.19
N ASP A 551 -20.41 14.15 -22.44
CA ASP A 551 -21.53 13.34 -22.97
C ASP A 551 -21.93 12.30 -21.92
N PRO A 552 -23.22 12.24 -21.52
CA PRO A 552 -23.68 11.29 -20.54
C PRO A 552 -23.24 9.89 -20.98
N LEU A 553 -22.69 9.12 -20.03
CA LEU A 553 -22.34 7.72 -20.31
C LEU A 553 -23.59 7.04 -20.87
N PRO A 554 -23.47 6.28 -21.97
CA PRO A 554 -24.61 5.54 -22.50
C PRO A 554 -25.18 4.66 -21.39
N ASP A 555 -26.51 4.53 -21.37
CA ASP A 555 -27.20 3.67 -20.40
C ASP A 555 -26.55 2.27 -20.42
N PRO A 556 -26.06 1.75 -19.28
CA PRO A 556 -25.44 0.44 -19.22
C PRO A 556 -26.45 -0.71 -19.37
N ALA A 557 -27.75 -0.48 -19.16
CA ALA A 557 -28.79 -1.51 -19.22
C ALA A 557 -28.75 -2.42 -20.47
N PRO A 558 -28.67 -1.90 -21.72
CA PRO A 558 -28.58 -2.75 -22.91
C PRO A 558 -27.30 -3.59 -22.97
N ILE A 559 -26.18 -3.08 -22.47
CA ILE A 559 -24.90 -3.81 -22.45
C ILE A 559 -24.98 -4.93 -21.41
N ARG A 560 -25.53 -4.65 -20.23
CA ARG A 560 -25.77 -5.64 -19.16
C ARG A 560 -26.64 -6.79 -19.59
N ALA A 561 -27.75 -6.50 -20.28
CA ALA A 561 -28.66 -7.52 -20.79
C ALA A 561 -27.95 -8.53 -21.73
N GLN A 562 -26.91 -8.08 -22.44
CA GLN A 562 -26.14 -8.95 -23.35
C GLN A 562 -25.09 -9.79 -22.61
N TYR A 563 -24.31 -9.20 -21.71
CA TYR A 563 -23.19 -9.93 -21.09
C TYR A 563 -23.59 -10.74 -19.85
N LEU A 564 -24.60 -10.34 -19.07
CA LEU A 564 -24.97 -11.03 -17.83
C LEU A 564 -25.27 -12.53 -18.05
N PRO A 565 -26.03 -12.94 -19.09
CA PRO A 565 -26.24 -14.37 -19.38
C PRO A 565 -24.94 -15.12 -19.68
N THR A 566 -23.98 -14.45 -20.33
CA THR A 566 -22.69 -15.08 -20.70
C THR A 566 -21.83 -15.42 -19.49
N LEU A 567 -22.02 -14.73 -18.36
CA LEU A 567 -21.23 -14.95 -17.13
C LEU A 567 -21.39 -16.34 -16.54
N SER A 568 -22.50 -17.03 -16.83
CA SER A 568 -22.74 -18.42 -16.42
C SER A 568 -21.87 -19.42 -17.20
N SER A 569 -21.47 -19.06 -18.42
CA SER A 569 -20.64 -19.90 -19.31
C SER A 569 -19.18 -19.48 -19.30
N GLN A 570 -18.90 -18.18 -19.17
CA GLN A 570 -17.57 -17.60 -19.23
C GLN A 570 -17.44 -16.49 -18.18
N PRO A 571 -16.68 -16.70 -17.11
CA PRO A 571 -16.52 -15.69 -16.08
C PRO A 571 -15.71 -14.51 -16.64
N PHE A 572 -16.14 -13.30 -16.28
CA PHE A 572 -15.43 -12.07 -16.59
C PHE A 572 -14.19 -11.92 -15.71
N PHE A 573 -14.33 -11.99 -14.39
CA PHE A 573 -13.20 -12.02 -13.47
C PHE A 573 -12.70 -13.45 -13.33
N ARG A 574 -11.43 -13.67 -13.66
CA ARG A 574 -10.76 -14.96 -13.55
C ARG A 574 -9.64 -14.88 -12.52
N PRO A 575 -9.33 -15.97 -11.81
CA PRO A 575 -8.23 -15.99 -10.87
C PRO A 575 -6.91 -16.01 -11.62
N LEU A 576 -6.07 -15.01 -11.37
CA LEU A 576 -4.70 -14.94 -11.87
C LEU A 576 -3.76 -15.70 -10.93
N LEU A 577 -3.87 -15.44 -9.64
CA LEU A 577 -3.04 -16.04 -8.59
C LEU A 577 -3.83 -16.16 -7.29
N THR A 578 -3.68 -17.26 -6.57
CA THR A 578 -4.18 -17.46 -5.22
C THR A 578 -3.04 -17.91 -4.30
N LEU A 579 -3.00 -17.38 -3.09
CA LEU A 579 -2.08 -17.76 -2.02
C LEU A 579 -2.89 -18.14 -0.78
N THR A 580 -2.82 -19.39 -0.36
CA THR A 580 -3.52 -19.91 0.81
C THR A 580 -2.55 -19.96 2.00
N PHE A 581 -2.90 -19.26 3.07
CA PHE A 581 -2.16 -19.23 4.34
C PHE A 581 -2.98 -19.89 5.44
N SER A 582 -2.30 -20.45 6.45
CA SER A 582 -2.93 -21.15 7.57
C SER A 582 -3.81 -20.26 8.45
N THR A 583 -3.63 -18.93 8.45
CA THR A 583 -4.35 -18.01 9.33
C THR A 583 -4.85 -16.76 8.62
N ARG A 584 -5.97 -16.21 9.10
CA ARG A 584 -6.59 -14.98 8.63
C ARG A 584 -5.70 -13.75 8.80
N PRO A 585 -5.05 -13.51 9.97
CA PRO A 585 -4.19 -12.34 10.14
C PRO A 585 -3.05 -12.30 9.13
N LEU A 586 -2.43 -13.44 8.85
CA LEU A 586 -1.36 -13.56 7.87
C LEU A 586 -1.86 -13.27 6.45
N ALA A 587 -2.95 -13.92 6.04
CA ALA A 587 -3.57 -13.70 4.72
C ALA A 587 -3.99 -12.22 4.52
N GLU A 588 -4.62 -11.60 5.53
CA GLU A 588 -5.04 -10.21 5.46
C GLU A 588 -3.85 -9.24 5.32
N VAL A 589 -2.76 -9.50 6.04
CA VAL A 589 -1.54 -8.69 5.91
C VAL A 589 -0.92 -8.83 4.53
N VAL A 590 -0.81 -10.05 4.00
CA VAL A 590 -0.28 -10.28 2.64
C VAL A 590 -1.17 -9.59 1.60
N ALA A 591 -2.50 -9.75 1.69
CA ALA A 591 -3.46 -9.07 0.82
C ALA A 591 -3.37 -7.54 0.89
N ARG A 592 -3.08 -6.98 2.06
CA ARG A 592 -2.88 -5.53 2.25
C ARG A 592 -1.56 -5.08 1.61
N LEU A 593 -0.47 -5.79 1.87
CA LEU A 593 0.88 -5.45 1.40
C LEU A 593 1.07 -5.66 -0.11
N SER A 594 0.20 -6.46 -0.74
CA SER A 594 0.24 -6.73 -2.18
C SER A 594 -0.55 -5.74 -3.03
N LYS A 595 -1.28 -4.79 -2.43
CA LYS A 595 -1.99 -3.74 -3.18
C LYS A 595 -1.05 -2.70 -3.81
N ALA A 596 0.19 -2.62 -3.34
CA ALA A 596 1.20 -1.69 -3.79
C ALA A 596 2.61 -2.30 -3.69
N LEU A 597 3.59 -1.58 -4.25
CA LEU A 597 5.00 -1.89 -4.06
C LEU A 597 5.43 -1.67 -2.59
N PRO A 598 6.61 -2.17 -2.14
CA PRO A 598 7.03 -2.15 -0.73
C PRO A 598 7.00 -0.79 -0.02
N ARG A 599 7.03 0.33 -0.76
CA ARG A 599 6.96 1.70 -0.23
C ARG A 599 5.58 2.36 -0.38
N GLY A 600 4.55 1.60 -0.73
CA GLY A 600 3.19 2.10 -0.95
C GLY A 600 2.96 2.74 -2.32
N LEU A 601 3.96 2.74 -3.21
CA LEU A 601 3.78 3.22 -4.59
C LEU A 601 2.81 2.28 -5.33
N SER A 602 1.73 2.84 -5.87
CA SER A 602 0.78 2.07 -6.66
C SER A 602 1.45 1.49 -7.92
N TYR A 603 1.03 0.30 -8.35
CA TYR A 603 1.58 -0.32 -9.56
C TYR A 603 1.45 0.58 -10.80
N VAL A 604 0.32 1.28 -10.93
CA VAL A 604 0.10 2.21 -12.05
C VAL A 604 1.08 3.37 -12.01
N ALA A 605 1.36 3.91 -10.82
CA ALA A 605 2.30 5.02 -10.65
C ALA A 605 3.77 4.59 -10.81
N ALA A 606 4.07 3.29 -10.71
CA ALA A 606 5.41 2.74 -10.93
C ALA A 606 5.76 2.52 -12.41
N VAL A 607 4.75 2.42 -13.29
CA VAL A 607 4.99 2.38 -14.75
C VAL A 607 5.36 3.77 -15.23
N ASP A 608 6.33 3.87 -16.14
CA ASP A 608 6.73 5.15 -16.73
C ASP A 608 5.59 5.84 -17.49
N ALA A 609 5.60 7.18 -17.52
CA ALA A 609 4.50 7.95 -18.07
C ALA A 609 4.26 7.68 -19.57
N ASP A 610 5.32 7.43 -20.34
CA ASP A 610 5.21 7.10 -21.77
C ASP A 610 4.69 5.69 -21.99
N ASP A 611 5.10 4.74 -21.15
CA ASP A 611 4.60 3.37 -21.20
C ASP A 611 3.13 3.26 -20.78
N ARG A 612 2.64 4.15 -19.91
CA ARG A 612 1.21 4.23 -19.56
C ARG A 612 0.33 4.57 -20.76
N LYS A 613 0.87 5.28 -21.76
CA LYS A 613 0.14 5.60 -23.00
C LYS A 613 -0.01 4.37 -23.89
N TYR A 614 0.92 3.42 -23.80
CA TYR A 614 0.90 2.19 -24.59
C TYR A 614 0.05 1.09 -23.91
N GLY A 615 -1.26 1.17 -24.14
CA GLY A 615 -2.27 0.27 -23.56
C GLY A 615 -1.94 -1.23 -23.57
N PRO A 616 -1.51 -1.82 -24.71
CA PRO A 616 -1.25 -3.26 -24.77
C PRO A 616 -0.18 -3.75 -23.78
N SER A 617 0.92 -3.00 -23.63
CA SER A 617 1.99 -3.36 -22.68
C SER A 617 1.66 -2.98 -21.24
N PHE A 618 0.90 -1.90 -21.05
CA PHE A 618 0.63 -1.35 -19.73
C PHE A 618 -0.02 -2.37 -18.79
N SER A 619 -1.07 -3.06 -19.27
CA SER A 619 -1.76 -4.07 -18.46
C SER A 619 -0.85 -5.25 -18.11
N SER A 620 -0.08 -5.76 -19.07
CA SER A 620 0.88 -6.85 -18.88
C SER A 620 1.99 -6.50 -17.88
N ARG A 621 2.49 -5.25 -17.90
CA ARG A 621 3.49 -4.78 -16.93
C ARG A 621 2.92 -4.68 -15.52
N VAL A 622 1.72 -4.10 -15.37
CA VAL A 622 1.03 -4.04 -14.08
C VAL A 622 0.76 -5.44 -13.54
N ARG A 623 0.33 -6.37 -14.39
CA ARG A 623 0.15 -7.80 -14.05
C ARG A 623 1.46 -8.41 -13.52
N ASN A 624 2.56 -8.27 -14.26
CA ASN A 624 3.85 -8.83 -13.89
C ASN A 624 4.39 -8.23 -12.57
N MET A 625 4.26 -6.91 -12.36
CA MET A 625 4.65 -6.30 -11.09
C MET A 625 3.83 -6.84 -9.91
N ARG A 626 2.53 -7.12 -10.10
CA ARG A 626 1.68 -7.74 -9.06
C ARG A 626 2.09 -9.17 -8.78
N LEU A 627 2.33 -9.98 -9.81
CA LEU A 627 2.81 -11.36 -9.66
C LEU A 627 4.14 -11.41 -8.92
N ALA A 628 5.13 -10.60 -9.35
CA ALA A 628 6.44 -10.51 -8.70
C ALA A 628 6.32 -10.05 -7.25
N ARG A 629 5.44 -9.08 -6.96
CA ARG A 629 5.20 -8.62 -5.58
C ARG A 629 4.55 -9.69 -4.70
N MET A 630 3.57 -10.42 -5.23
CA MET A 630 2.90 -11.52 -4.51
C MET A 630 3.87 -12.68 -4.24
N GLN A 631 4.67 -13.05 -5.24
CA GLN A 631 5.73 -14.04 -5.11
C GLN A 631 6.74 -13.63 -4.03
N GLY A 632 7.31 -12.41 -4.12
CA GLY A 632 8.24 -11.91 -3.11
C GLY A 632 7.65 -11.91 -1.69
N LEU A 633 6.40 -11.46 -1.52
CA LEU A 633 5.72 -11.49 -0.22
C LEU A 633 5.49 -12.91 0.31
N SER A 634 5.18 -13.86 -0.58
CA SER A 634 4.97 -15.27 -0.19
C SER A 634 6.27 -15.93 0.24
N VAL A 635 7.39 -15.63 -0.43
CA VAL A 635 8.73 -16.13 -0.07
C VAL A 635 9.16 -15.52 1.26
N ASP A 636 9.02 -14.21 1.43
CA ASP A 636 9.32 -13.55 2.71
C ASP A 636 8.48 -14.15 3.87
N ALA A 637 7.18 -14.37 3.64
CA ALA A 637 6.31 -15.01 4.63
C ALA A 637 6.72 -16.46 4.91
N ALA A 638 7.02 -17.26 3.88
CA ALA A 638 7.44 -18.64 4.02
C ALA A 638 8.78 -18.76 4.77
N GLN A 639 9.77 -17.90 4.48
CA GLN A 639 11.03 -17.85 5.22
C GLN A 639 10.79 -17.55 6.72
N LEU A 640 9.93 -16.59 7.04
CA LEU A 640 9.62 -16.23 8.42
C LEU A 640 8.79 -17.32 9.13
N LEU A 641 7.88 -17.98 8.43
CA LEU A 641 7.15 -19.16 8.94
C LEU A 641 8.11 -20.32 9.23
N ALA A 642 9.10 -20.52 8.37
CA ALA A 642 10.16 -21.48 8.59
C ALA A 642 10.97 -21.10 9.84
N GLY A 643 11.15 -19.82 10.13
CA GLY A 643 11.84 -19.33 11.34
C GLY A 643 13.05 -18.47 11.05
N ALA A 644 13.27 -18.09 9.79
CA ALA A 644 14.29 -17.12 9.44
C ALA A 644 14.12 -15.84 10.28
N ARG A 645 15.22 -15.27 10.76
CA ARG A 645 15.23 -14.04 11.58
C ARG A 645 14.37 -14.11 12.86
N GLY A 646 14.23 -15.30 13.46
CA GLY A 646 13.36 -15.53 14.63
C GLY A 646 11.87 -15.69 14.28
N GLY A 647 11.53 -15.62 12.99
CA GLY A 647 10.21 -15.86 12.43
C GLY A 647 9.17 -14.77 12.67
N LEU A 648 7.89 -15.13 12.54
CA LEU A 648 6.77 -14.21 12.74
C LEU A 648 6.46 -14.05 14.24
N LEU A 649 7.16 -13.14 14.91
CA LEU A 649 6.89 -12.81 16.31
C LEU A 649 5.44 -12.33 16.51
N GLY A 650 4.78 -12.91 17.50
CA GLY A 650 3.38 -12.68 17.85
C GLY A 650 2.35 -13.39 16.97
N ALA A 651 2.77 -14.08 15.90
CA ALA A 651 1.86 -14.90 15.11
C ALA A 651 1.36 -16.10 15.91
N ARG A 652 0.09 -16.43 15.70
CA ARG A 652 -0.60 -17.55 16.35
C ARG A 652 -1.20 -18.46 15.29
N PHE A 653 -1.29 -19.74 15.59
CA PHE A 653 -1.94 -20.76 14.76
C PHE A 653 -3.12 -21.43 15.47
N GLY A 654 -3.38 -21.05 16.72
CA GLY A 654 -4.54 -21.46 17.50
C GLY A 654 -5.03 -20.35 18.43
N PRO A 655 -6.30 -20.42 18.87
CA PRO A 655 -6.85 -19.43 19.81
C PRO A 655 -6.21 -19.49 21.20
N GLU A 656 -5.69 -20.65 21.59
CA GLU A 656 -5.06 -20.88 22.91
C GLU A 656 -3.60 -20.41 22.97
N GLU A 657 -2.95 -20.22 21.81
CA GLU A 657 -1.57 -19.77 21.72
C GLU A 657 -1.47 -18.29 22.13
N ARG A 658 -0.45 -17.94 22.92
CA ARG A 658 -0.15 -16.53 23.23
C ARG A 658 0.55 -15.85 22.06
N GLY A 659 1.11 -16.65 21.16
CA GLY A 659 1.78 -16.21 19.95
C GLY A 659 3.29 -16.36 20.05
N ARG A 660 3.90 -16.60 18.91
CA ARG A 660 5.31 -16.96 18.82
C ARG A 660 6.22 -15.90 19.43
N GLY A 661 7.08 -16.32 20.33
CA GLY A 661 8.05 -15.50 21.04
C GLY A 661 7.53 -14.71 22.23
N VAL A 662 6.23 -14.80 22.55
CA VAL A 662 5.71 -14.27 23.82
C VAL A 662 6.12 -15.22 24.94
N ASP A 663 6.86 -14.72 25.91
CA ASP A 663 7.35 -15.52 27.06
C ASP A 663 8.15 -16.78 26.65
N GLY A 664 8.77 -16.78 25.47
CA GLY A 664 9.52 -17.93 24.94
C GLY A 664 8.68 -18.97 24.18
N GLU A 665 7.35 -18.79 24.09
CA GLU A 665 6.44 -19.73 23.40
C GLU A 665 6.82 -19.89 21.92
N GLY A 666 7.00 -21.14 21.44
CA GLY A 666 7.26 -21.42 20.01
C GLY A 666 8.61 -20.94 19.46
N PHE A 667 9.58 -20.57 20.32
CA PHE A 667 10.96 -20.33 19.88
C PHE A 667 11.77 -21.62 19.74
N GLY A 668 11.55 -22.59 20.65
CA GLY A 668 12.28 -23.86 20.65
C GLY A 668 11.78 -24.88 19.63
N GLU A 669 10.51 -24.77 19.23
CA GLU A 669 9.87 -25.71 18.32
C GLU A 669 9.60 -25.03 16.97
N PRO A 670 9.96 -25.66 15.83
CA PRO A 670 9.57 -25.15 14.53
C PRO A 670 8.05 -25.19 14.39
N VAL A 671 7.49 -24.21 13.66
CA VAL A 671 6.08 -24.24 13.29
C VAL A 671 5.78 -25.55 12.57
N GLU A 672 4.65 -26.20 12.86
CA GLU A 672 4.28 -27.45 12.21
C GLU A 672 4.30 -27.31 10.67
N CYS A 673 4.69 -28.36 9.95
CA CYS A 673 4.83 -28.31 8.49
C CYS A 673 3.55 -27.83 7.81
N GLU A 674 2.38 -28.39 8.18
CA GLU A 674 1.08 -28.02 7.61
C GLU A 674 0.74 -26.53 7.78
N LYS A 675 1.16 -25.93 8.89
CA LYS A 675 0.95 -24.51 9.20
C LYS A 675 1.92 -23.59 8.43
N ARG A 676 3.06 -24.14 7.97
CA ARG A 676 4.10 -23.45 7.18
C ARG A 676 3.85 -23.49 5.67
N VAL A 677 3.27 -24.58 5.15
CA VAL A 677 3.06 -24.73 3.71
C VAL A 677 2.12 -23.66 3.19
N VAL A 678 2.54 -22.94 2.17
CA VAL A 678 1.71 -21.95 1.47
C VAL A 678 1.14 -22.59 0.22
N GLY A 679 -0.19 -22.64 0.11
CA GLY A 679 -0.86 -23.09 -1.12
C GLY A 679 -0.75 -22.03 -2.21
N VAL A 680 -0.32 -22.39 -3.41
CA VAL A 680 -0.13 -21.46 -4.53
C VAL A 680 -0.92 -21.96 -5.73
N GLY A 681 -2.04 -21.29 -6.03
CA GLY A 681 -2.84 -21.59 -7.23
C GLY A 681 -2.57 -20.57 -8.33
N VAL A 682 -2.23 -21.02 -9.53
CA VAL A 682 -1.97 -20.14 -10.69
C VAL A 682 -2.98 -20.42 -11.80
N GLY A 683 -3.62 -19.38 -12.35
CA GLY A 683 -4.57 -19.51 -13.45
C GLY A 683 -3.95 -20.16 -14.68
N ASN A 684 -4.44 -21.33 -15.09
CA ASN A 684 -3.95 -22.10 -16.25
C ASN A 684 -4.18 -21.38 -17.58
N TRP A 685 -5.14 -20.44 -17.62
CA TRP A 685 -5.38 -19.57 -18.76
C TRP A 685 -4.26 -18.55 -18.99
N LEU A 686 -3.39 -18.31 -18.00
CA LEU A 686 -2.24 -17.42 -18.15
C LEU A 686 -1.20 -18.11 -19.04
N GLY A 687 -0.85 -17.50 -20.18
CA GLY A 687 0.13 -18.09 -21.11
C GLY A 687 1.52 -18.38 -20.51
N ARG A 688 1.85 -17.78 -19.36
CA ARG A 688 3.09 -18.00 -18.59
C ARG A 688 2.85 -18.76 -17.27
N ALA A 689 1.73 -19.48 -17.14
CA ALA A 689 1.39 -20.19 -15.90
C ALA A 689 2.49 -21.17 -15.48
N GLY A 690 3.07 -21.92 -16.42
CA GLY A 690 4.17 -22.85 -16.17
C GLY A 690 5.40 -22.15 -15.56
N GLU A 691 5.86 -21.06 -16.16
CA GLU A 691 6.99 -20.27 -15.66
C GLU A 691 6.73 -19.73 -14.24
N VAL A 692 5.51 -19.23 -13.97
CA VAL A 692 5.16 -18.72 -12.65
C VAL A 692 5.18 -19.84 -11.62
N LYS A 693 4.58 -21.00 -11.93
CA LYS A 693 4.56 -22.17 -11.04
C LYS A 693 5.98 -22.68 -10.74
N GLU A 694 6.80 -22.81 -11.78
CA GLU A 694 8.20 -23.19 -11.65
C GLU A 694 8.97 -22.19 -10.78
N ALA A 695 8.75 -20.88 -10.97
CA ALA A 695 9.41 -19.86 -10.16
C ALA A 695 9.07 -19.98 -8.66
N PHE A 696 7.83 -20.31 -8.29
CA PHE A 696 7.48 -20.60 -6.89
C PHE A 696 8.15 -21.88 -6.37
N ARG A 697 8.20 -22.95 -7.17
CA ARG A 697 8.90 -24.19 -6.79
C ARG A 697 10.39 -23.94 -6.57
N ALA A 698 11.03 -23.24 -7.50
CA ALA A 698 12.44 -22.85 -7.44
C ALA A 698 12.74 -21.97 -6.22
N ASP A 699 11.94 -20.93 -5.97
CA ASP A 699 12.08 -20.07 -4.79
C ASP A 699 11.89 -20.86 -3.47
N GLY A 700 10.98 -21.84 -3.46
CA GLY A 700 10.78 -22.72 -2.31
C GLY A 700 12.03 -23.52 -1.99
N VAL A 701 12.66 -24.12 -2.99
CA VAL A 701 13.89 -24.91 -2.83
C VAL A 701 15.08 -24.02 -2.50
N GLU A 702 15.35 -23.00 -3.31
CA GLU A 702 16.55 -22.16 -3.22
C GLU A 702 16.52 -21.24 -2.00
N ARG A 703 15.40 -20.57 -1.76
CA ARG A 703 15.33 -19.47 -0.79
C ARG A 703 14.76 -19.89 0.56
N VAL A 704 14.00 -20.97 0.64
CA VAL A 704 13.37 -21.44 1.89
C VAL A 704 13.94 -22.77 2.36
N GLY A 705 14.15 -23.72 1.45
CA GLY A 705 14.63 -25.09 1.75
C GLY A 705 16.00 -25.14 2.43
N GLY A 706 16.87 -24.15 2.23
CA GLY A 706 18.15 -24.07 2.93
C GLY A 706 18.02 -23.85 4.46
N VAL A 707 16.84 -23.43 4.95
CA VAL A 707 16.64 -23.10 6.37
C VAL A 707 16.12 -24.31 7.16
N TRP A 708 15.32 -25.19 6.54
CA TRP A 708 14.70 -26.36 7.19
C TRP A 708 14.58 -27.51 6.18
N GLY A 709 14.81 -28.74 6.66
CA GLY A 709 14.99 -29.95 5.83
C GLY A 709 13.88 -30.27 4.82
N GLU A 710 14.12 -31.34 4.05
CA GLU A 710 13.32 -31.78 2.90
C GLU A 710 11.81 -31.76 3.16
N GLY A 711 11.14 -30.70 2.69
CA GLY A 711 9.70 -30.52 2.79
C GLY A 711 9.20 -29.49 1.80
N GLU A 712 7.99 -29.71 1.26
CA GLU A 712 7.38 -28.79 0.30
C GLU A 712 6.97 -27.48 0.98
N THR A 713 7.71 -26.40 0.70
CA THR A 713 7.37 -25.06 1.19
C THR A 713 6.11 -24.51 0.52
N PHE A 714 5.98 -24.75 -0.79
CA PHE A 714 4.88 -24.27 -1.61
C PHE A 714 4.14 -25.45 -2.22
N ARG A 715 2.84 -25.55 -1.94
CA ARG A 715 1.96 -26.50 -2.62
C ARG A 715 1.38 -25.83 -3.87
N VAL A 716 2.04 -26.04 -5.02
CA VAL A 716 1.72 -25.35 -6.28
C VAL A 716 0.73 -26.17 -7.12
N TYR A 717 -0.37 -25.55 -7.53
CA TYR A 717 -1.42 -26.16 -8.36
C TYR A 717 -1.97 -25.19 -9.42
N GLY A 718 -2.66 -25.72 -10.43
CA GLY A 718 -3.36 -24.96 -11.45
C GLY A 718 -4.74 -24.49 -11.00
N LEU A 719 -5.23 -23.42 -11.61
CA LEU A 719 -6.61 -22.93 -11.46
C LEU A 719 -7.28 -22.82 -12.81
N ASP A 720 -8.53 -23.22 -12.91
CA ASP A 720 -9.34 -22.93 -14.09
C ASP A 720 -9.89 -21.49 -14.09
N ASP A 721 -10.70 -21.15 -15.09
CA ASP A 721 -11.34 -19.84 -15.21
C ASP A 721 -12.33 -19.55 -14.05
N TRP A 722 -12.84 -20.60 -13.39
CA TRP A 722 -13.83 -20.57 -12.31
C TRP A 722 -13.22 -20.69 -10.91
N GLY A 723 -11.89 -20.74 -10.82
CA GLY A 723 -11.17 -20.92 -9.57
C GLY A 723 -11.30 -22.31 -8.96
N LYS A 724 -11.63 -23.34 -9.73
CA LYS A 724 -11.43 -24.73 -9.34
C LYS A 724 -9.94 -25.08 -9.39
N ARG A 725 -9.49 -25.87 -8.43
CA ARG A 725 -8.10 -26.32 -8.36
C ARG A 725 -7.92 -27.50 -9.29
N ILE A 726 -6.86 -27.46 -10.09
CA ILE A 726 -6.47 -28.53 -11.00
C ILE A 726 -5.07 -28.95 -10.58
N ASP A 727 -4.87 -30.23 -10.34
CA ASP A 727 -3.53 -30.78 -10.17
C ASP A 727 -2.79 -30.76 -11.52
N ASP A 728 -1.56 -30.26 -11.52
CA ASP A 728 -0.76 -30.12 -12.74
C ASP A 728 -0.29 -31.47 -13.28
N VAL A 729 -0.15 -32.46 -12.40
CA VAL A 729 0.38 -33.78 -12.78
C VAL A 729 -0.74 -34.67 -13.32
N THR A 730 -1.86 -34.74 -12.60
CA THR A 730 -2.96 -35.64 -12.95
C THR A 730 -4.00 -34.96 -13.85
N GLY A 731 -4.10 -33.63 -13.82
CA GLY A 731 -5.19 -32.89 -14.45
C GLY A 731 -6.52 -33.00 -13.71
N GLU A 732 -6.56 -33.67 -12.56
CA GLU A 732 -7.78 -33.88 -11.78
C GLU A 732 -8.16 -32.63 -10.98
N GLU A 733 -9.47 -32.44 -10.80
CA GLU A 733 -10.01 -31.36 -9.97
C GLU A 733 -9.77 -31.67 -8.49
N MET A 734 -9.00 -30.82 -7.81
CA MET A 734 -8.79 -30.92 -6.37
C MET A 734 -9.93 -30.21 -5.62
N ALA A 735 -10.59 -30.94 -4.71
CA ALA A 735 -11.63 -30.35 -3.88
C ALA A 735 -11.08 -29.27 -2.94
N TYR A 736 -11.86 -28.21 -2.74
CA TYR A 736 -11.64 -27.28 -1.64
C TYR A 736 -11.93 -27.99 -0.31
N PRO A 737 -11.20 -27.66 0.77
CA PRO A 737 -11.50 -28.24 2.08
C PRO A 737 -12.93 -27.88 2.46
N GLU A 738 -13.66 -28.88 2.95
CA GLU A 738 -15.03 -28.64 3.39
C GLU A 738 -15.02 -27.60 4.52
N PRO A 739 -15.94 -26.63 4.50
CA PRO A 739 -16.08 -25.68 5.58
C PRO A 739 -16.43 -26.47 6.84
N LYS A 740 -15.48 -26.62 7.77
CA LYS A 740 -15.78 -27.11 9.12
C LYS A 740 -16.95 -26.27 9.64
N ALA A 741 -18.01 -26.93 10.09
CA ALA A 741 -19.28 -26.30 10.47
C ALA A 741 -19.17 -25.48 11.79
N THR A 742 -18.06 -24.79 12.00
CA THR A 742 -17.77 -23.93 13.14
C THR A 742 -18.55 -22.61 13.09
N ARG A 743 -19.72 -22.57 12.44
CA ARG A 743 -20.69 -21.47 12.55
C ARG A 743 -21.38 -21.46 13.91
N VAL A 744 -20.65 -21.74 14.98
CA VAL A 744 -21.05 -21.22 16.28
C VAL A 744 -20.81 -19.72 16.17
N SER A 745 -21.88 -18.95 15.96
CA SER A 745 -21.76 -17.51 15.84
C SER A 745 -20.97 -17.00 17.05
N THR A 746 -20.09 -16.01 16.85
CA THR A 746 -19.33 -15.43 17.97
C THR A 746 -20.24 -14.96 19.11
N LEU A 747 -21.50 -14.65 18.78
CA LEU A 747 -22.56 -14.38 19.74
C LEU A 747 -22.96 -15.62 20.53
N LYS A 748 -23.21 -16.76 19.89
CA LYS A 748 -23.50 -18.03 20.59
C LYS A 748 -22.35 -18.45 21.51
N LEU A 749 -21.10 -18.38 21.04
CA LEU A 749 -19.93 -18.67 21.88
C LEU A 749 -19.82 -17.71 23.08
N ALA A 750 -20.08 -16.42 22.88
CA ALA A 750 -20.10 -15.44 23.98
C ALA A 750 -21.27 -15.68 24.94
N GLU A 751 -22.44 -16.07 24.42
CA GLU A 751 -23.63 -16.39 25.20
C GLU A 751 -23.42 -17.65 26.05
N GLU A 752 -22.84 -18.71 25.49
CA GLU A 752 -22.49 -19.95 26.18
C GLU A 752 -21.46 -19.69 27.30
N ARG A 753 -20.41 -18.90 27.01
CA ARG A 753 -19.37 -18.56 28.00
C ARG A 753 -19.93 -17.71 29.16
N MET A 754 -20.88 -16.82 28.88
CA MET A 754 -21.58 -16.05 29.91
C MET A 754 -22.58 -16.89 30.70
N GLY A 755 -23.27 -17.83 30.05
CA GLY A 755 -24.16 -18.79 30.70
C GLY A 755 -23.41 -19.61 31.76
N GLY A 756 -22.21 -20.10 31.43
CA GLY A 756 -21.35 -20.81 32.38
C GLY A 756 -20.94 -19.99 33.61
N LEU A 757 -20.71 -18.68 33.45
CA LEU A 757 -20.37 -17.76 34.56
C LEU A 757 -21.57 -17.47 35.48
N GLU A 758 -22.78 -17.41 34.94
CA GLU A 758 -23.99 -17.28 35.76
C GLU A 758 -24.24 -18.55 36.56
N GLU A 759 -24.04 -19.73 35.95
CA GLU A 759 -24.17 -21.00 36.66
C GLU A 759 -23.11 -21.16 37.76
N SER A 760 -21.86 -20.75 37.51
CA SER A 760 -20.83 -20.77 38.55
C SER A 760 -21.18 -19.82 39.71
N LYS A 761 -21.72 -18.63 39.41
CA LYS A 761 -22.19 -17.66 40.43
C LYS A 761 -23.37 -18.19 41.24
N ARG A 762 -24.27 -18.97 40.64
CA ARG A 762 -25.37 -19.64 41.35
C ARG A 762 -24.89 -20.78 42.25
N LYS A 763 -23.77 -21.44 41.91
CA LYS A 763 -23.16 -22.49 42.74
C LYS A 763 -22.22 -21.95 43.85
N THR A 764 -21.76 -20.70 43.77
CA THR A 764 -20.88 -20.10 44.80
C THR A 764 -21.51 -19.56 46.10
N PRO A 765 -22.84 -19.30 46.24
CA PRO A 765 -23.34 -18.67 47.46
C PRO A 765 -23.30 -19.62 48.66
N VAL A 766 -23.20 -20.94 48.43
CA VAL A 766 -23.11 -21.95 49.51
C VAL A 766 -21.76 -21.86 50.25
N ARG A 767 -20.64 -21.58 49.56
CA ARG A 767 -19.32 -21.53 50.21
C ARG A 767 -19.04 -20.24 50.99
N ILE A 768 -19.71 -19.14 50.64
CA ILE A 768 -19.57 -17.88 51.40
C ILE A 768 -20.38 -17.95 52.70
N ALA A 769 -21.51 -18.65 52.71
CA ALA A 769 -22.24 -18.94 53.94
C ALA A 769 -21.41 -19.83 54.89
N GLU A 770 -20.77 -20.89 54.38
CA GLU A 770 -19.87 -21.75 55.18
C GLU A 770 -18.64 -21.00 55.71
N ALA A 771 -18.02 -20.13 54.91
CA ALA A 771 -16.89 -19.33 55.36
C ALA A 771 -17.30 -18.28 56.42
N GLY A 772 -18.49 -17.69 56.29
CA GLY A 772 -19.06 -16.80 57.31
C GLY A 772 -19.34 -17.53 58.63
N GLU A 773 -19.87 -18.75 58.54
CA GLU A 773 -20.09 -19.61 59.72
C GLU A 773 -18.78 -20.03 60.38
N LEU A 774 -17.72 -20.30 59.60
CA LEU A 774 -16.39 -20.62 60.12
C LEU A 774 -15.73 -19.44 60.84
N VAL A 775 -15.94 -18.21 60.35
CA VAL A 775 -15.46 -16.98 61.01
C VAL A 775 -16.24 -16.72 62.30
N GLN A 776 -17.55 -16.92 62.31
CA GLN A 776 -18.36 -16.81 63.54
C GLN A 776 -18.01 -17.90 64.58
N ARG A 777 -17.67 -19.11 64.14
CA ARG A 777 -17.17 -20.17 65.04
C ARG A 777 -15.79 -19.85 65.62
N LYS A 778 -14.90 -19.21 64.86
CA LYS A 778 -13.60 -18.76 65.38
C LYS A 778 -13.75 -17.63 66.39
N SER A 779 -14.61 -16.64 66.13
CA SER A 779 -14.83 -15.54 67.08
C SER A 779 -15.49 -16.03 68.38
N SER A 780 -16.38 -17.02 68.33
CA SER A 780 -17.00 -17.59 69.53
C SER A 780 -16.08 -18.53 70.32
N LEU A 781 -15.11 -19.17 69.67
CA LEU A 781 -14.06 -19.93 70.36
C LEU A 781 -13.03 -19.02 71.06
N GLU A 782 -12.64 -17.91 70.44
CA GLU A 782 -11.72 -16.94 71.07
C GLU A 782 -12.37 -16.18 72.25
N GLU A 783 -13.70 -16.06 72.27
CA GLU A 783 -14.45 -15.43 73.37
C GLU A 783 -14.73 -16.40 74.54
N ALA A 784 -14.52 -17.71 74.36
CA ALA A 784 -14.66 -18.72 75.41
C ALA A 784 -13.34 -19.05 76.14
N ASP A 785 -12.20 -18.70 75.54
CA ASP A 785 -10.85 -18.86 76.12
C ASP A 785 -10.35 -17.59 76.83
N ALA A 786 -11.16 -16.52 76.88
CA ALA A 786 -10.94 -15.30 77.65
C ALA A 786 -11.89 -15.23 78.85
#